data_AF-A0A7J0AFZ0-F1
#
_entry.id   AF-A0A7J0AFZ0-F1
#
_cell.length_a   1.000
_cell.length_b   1.000
_cell.length_c   1.000
_cell.angle_alpha   90.00
_cell.angle_beta   90.00
_cell.angle_gamma   90.00
#
_symmetry.space_group_name_H-M   'P 1'
#
loop_
_entity.id
_entity.type
_entity.pdbx_description
1 polymer ?
#
loop_
_entity_poly.entity_id
_entity_poly.type
_entity_poly.pdbx_seq_one_letter_code
_entity_poly.pdbx_strand_id
1 'polypeptide(L)'
;MELSLPQKLWLNRAPADAILEKLRQQTFSVEDLRAYASVQPQFAAKLAYVENLLNNMPDPAENADFESAVAAADKAPFAEETGRLLEAYLAKWGSLPSATPHVTEVQGAMSRFNEYKQYERLRSRAESAIMDYDTRQIPPAGELIGALGSFVTAWKEVAFASQHVAECQEMKERLSGMVAGNAEQAWEAILDSDGRLASIEAAKEFLARYGDIGDYRTTVDNKIWEWALGQADVEAGVRVYDDFYRGIGRHSHKVNSVRRASAEWASVDGSDIYSVLEFIGRNPEHIFAAQAARVVEKLKGVELERLRRSPLKYDNLTFCTLYDKKVCTKEELCEASGADEETFQRILDDERIRKDLPPSPNENSRYASGVGEKGLTDVVFFGIASSGKTCVLSGLLSHDDIDIDEANWSGEYASLLKKYGKAGIAISGTPENFVAMIKATARRPEGVKHHFNLVEMAGETFVNKIVNAMGRDGKLVTSFADMGTQAPEILNNGNRKLFFILIDPTSEGREQALQAEAVNRLKSLMFGKVDGRNPNEAIMRRVEGLHFIVTKADTLAGGPSQAREVVHGILNRGARESLVESCREYGINASDESELDGRPRIFPFSLGRFNVGNIYTYNPADSDVLLNVICDYTAYERKGSFLRKLRQFMTTPIF
;
A
#
# COMPACT_ATOMS: atom_id res chain seq x y z
N MET A 1 -28.04 -94.41 -57.93
CA MET A 1 -28.03 -95.31 -59.10
C MET A 1 -28.21 -96.73 -58.58
N GLU A 2 -29.08 -97.55 -59.16
CA GLU A 2 -29.29 -98.89 -58.58
C GLU A 2 -28.04 -99.75 -58.78
N LEU A 3 -27.42 -100.20 -57.69
CA LEU A 3 -26.18 -100.97 -57.73
C LEU A 3 -26.37 -102.24 -58.56
N SER A 4 -25.48 -102.45 -59.53
CA SER A 4 -25.48 -103.65 -60.37
C SER A 4 -25.22 -104.90 -59.54
N LEU A 5 -25.68 -106.07 -60.01
CA LEU A 5 -25.47 -107.34 -59.33
C LEU A 5 -23.98 -107.63 -59.02
N PRO A 6 -23.02 -107.35 -59.92
CA PRO A 6 -21.59 -107.47 -59.61
C PRO A 6 -21.13 -106.55 -58.46
N GLN A 7 -21.63 -105.30 -58.42
CA GLN A 7 -21.29 -104.35 -57.35
C GLN A 7 -21.86 -104.80 -56.00
N LYS A 8 -23.11 -105.27 -55.96
CA LYS A 8 -23.76 -105.84 -54.75
C LYS A 8 -22.98 -107.04 -54.21
N LEU A 9 -22.57 -107.97 -55.08
CA LEU A 9 -21.76 -109.14 -54.70
C LEU A 9 -20.37 -108.75 -54.18
N TRP A 10 -19.77 -107.73 -54.79
CA TRP A 10 -18.47 -107.21 -54.38
C TRP A 10 -18.54 -106.52 -53.01
N LEU A 11 -19.56 -105.69 -52.74
CA LEU A 11 -19.75 -104.97 -51.47
C LEU A 11 -19.81 -105.89 -50.25
N ASN A 12 -20.40 -107.09 -50.39
CA ASN A 12 -20.43 -108.06 -49.30
C ASN A 12 -19.05 -108.60 -48.93
N ARG A 13 -18.18 -108.78 -49.93
CA ARG A 13 -16.84 -109.40 -49.77
C ARG A 13 -15.74 -108.37 -49.54
N ALA A 14 -15.90 -107.16 -50.05
CA ALA A 14 -14.90 -106.11 -49.97
C ALA A 14 -14.67 -105.66 -48.51
N PRO A 15 -13.42 -105.44 -48.09
CA PRO A 15 -13.13 -104.76 -46.83
C PRO A 15 -13.58 -103.30 -46.91
N ALA A 16 -13.82 -102.66 -45.76
CA ALA A 16 -14.27 -101.27 -45.68
C ALA A 16 -13.37 -100.30 -46.48
N ASP A 17 -12.06 -100.51 -46.43
CA ASP A 17 -11.06 -99.69 -47.15
C ASP A 17 -11.21 -99.77 -48.67
N ALA A 18 -11.55 -100.96 -49.21
CA ALA A 18 -11.77 -101.12 -50.64
C ALA A 18 -13.06 -100.42 -51.09
N ILE A 19 -14.10 -100.45 -50.25
CA ILE A 19 -15.39 -99.78 -50.49
C ILE A 19 -15.17 -98.26 -50.52
N LEU A 20 -14.36 -97.75 -49.61
CA LEU A 20 -13.93 -96.35 -49.57
C LEU A 20 -13.21 -95.92 -50.85
N GLU A 21 -12.31 -96.74 -51.36
CA GLU A 21 -11.61 -96.44 -52.60
C GLU A 21 -12.57 -96.38 -53.80
N LYS A 22 -13.62 -97.20 -53.81
CA LYS A 22 -14.67 -97.15 -54.85
C LYS A 22 -15.64 -95.98 -54.70
N LEU A 23 -15.90 -95.51 -53.48
CA LEU A 23 -16.60 -94.25 -53.22
C LEU A 23 -15.78 -93.06 -53.76
N ARG A 24 -14.46 -93.04 -53.56
CA ARG A 24 -13.56 -92.01 -54.12
C ARG A 24 -13.53 -92.00 -55.65
N GLN A 25 -13.52 -93.18 -56.26
CA GLN A 25 -13.61 -93.34 -57.71
C GLN A 25 -15.02 -93.05 -58.28
N GLN A 26 -15.95 -92.55 -57.46
CA GLN A 26 -17.34 -92.27 -57.82
C GLN A 26 -18.05 -93.45 -58.49
N THR A 27 -17.65 -94.69 -58.16
CA THR A 27 -18.25 -95.89 -58.76
C THR A 27 -19.69 -96.11 -58.24
N PHE A 28 -20.00 -95.56 -57.07
CA PHE A 28 -21.32 -95.47 -56.44
C PHE A 28 -21.28 -94.39 -55.33
N SER A 29 -22.43 -93.87 -54.89
CA SER A 29 -22.49 -92.86 -53.82
C SER A 29 -22.71 -93.46 -52.43
N VAL A 30 -22.56 -92.64 -51.38
CA VAL A 30 -22.89 -93.04 -50.00
C VAL A 30 -24.39 -93.33 -49.89
N GLU A 31 -25.25 -92.59 -50.60
CA GLU A 31 -26.68 -92.85 -50.69
C GLU A 31 -26.99 -94.22 -51.32
N ASP A 32 -26.22 -94.63 -52.35
CA ASP A 32 -26.36 -95.94 -52.97
C ASP A 32 -25.98 -97.06 -51.98
N LEU A 33 -24.99 -96.83 -51.12
CA LEU A 33 -24.60 -97.76 -50.06
C LEU A 33 -25.62 -97.81 -48.91
N ARG A 34 -26.19 -96.66 -48.51
CA ARG A 34 -27.30 -96.58 -47.54
C ARG A 34 -28.54 -97.33 -48.04
N ALA A 35 -28.88 -97.13 -49.32
CA ALA A 35 -29.95 -97.84 -49.98
C ALA A 35 -29.68 -99.35 -50.06
N TYR A 36 -28.42 -99.78 -50.19
CA TYR A 36 -28.06 -101.19 -50.15
C TYR A 36 -28.10 -101.80 -48.74
N ALA A 37 -27.65 -101.06 -47.72
CA ALA A 37 -27.70 -101.50 -46.33
C ALA A 37 -29.13 -101.71 -45.82
N SER A 38 -30.11 -100.94 -46.33
CA SER A 38 -31.52 -101.09 -45.92
C SER A 38 -32.14 -102.41 -46.38
N VAL A 39 -31.68 -102.98 -47.52
CA VAL A 39 -32.11 -104.29 -48.03
C VAL A 39 -31.18 -105.44 -47.66
N GLN A 40 -29.96 -105.15 -47.17
CA GLN A 40 -28.99 -106.17 -46.74
C GLN A 40 -28.48 -105.88 -45.32
N PRO A 41 -29.15 -106.42 -44.28
CA PRO A 41 -28.83 -106.11 -42.87
C PRO A 41 -27.39 -106.43 -42.47
N GLN A 42 -26.78 -107.45 -43.09
CA GLN A 42 -25.40 -107.87 -42.83
C GLN A 42 -24.36 -106.82 -43.29
N PHE A 43 -24.74 -105.94 -44.21
CA PHE A 43 -23.88 -104.84 -44.70
C PHE A 43 -23.99 -103.58 -43.83
N ALA A 44 -25.06 -103.42 -43.04
CA ALA A 44 -25.31 -102.20 -42.26
C ALA A 44 -24.21 -101.90 -41.22
N ALA A 45 -23.69 -102.90 -40.53
CA ALA A 45 -22.57 -102.71 -39.59
C ALA A 45 -21.27 -102.30 -40.32
N LYS A 46 -21.05 -102.83 -41.52
CA LYS A 46 -19.91 -102.46 -42.38
C LYS A 46 -20.10 -101.04 -42.95
N LEU A 47 -21.33 -100.64 -43.30
CA LEU A 47 -21.65 -99.28 -43.71
C LEU A 47 -21.43 -98.28 -42.56
N ALA A 48 -21.89 -98.56 -41.34
CA ALA A 48 -21.66 -97.68 -40.20
C ALA A 48 -20.16 -97.49 -39.92
N TYR A 49 -19.35 -98.55 -40.09
CA TYR A 49 -17.89 -98.45 -40.02
C TYR A 49 -17.30 -97.65 -41.20
N VAL A 50 -17.79 -97.84 -42.42
CA VAL A 50 -17.39 -97.06 -43.61
C VAL A 50 -17.76 -95.59 -43.45
N GLU A 51 -18.95 -95.26 -42.96
CA GLU A 51 -19.41 -93.88 -42.69
C GLU A 51 -18.63 -93.24 -41.54
N ASN A 52 -18.31 -94.01 -40.49
CA ASN A 52 -17.43 -93.54 -39.41
C ASN A 52 -16.01 -93.27 -39.93
N LEU A 53 -15.48 -94.13 -40.80
CA LEU A 53 -14.21 -93.89 -41.49
C LEU A 53 -14.30 -92.66 -42.42
N LEU A 54 -15.41 -92.48 -43.13
CA LEU A 54 -15.63 -91.36 -44.06
C LEU A 54 -15.72 -90.01 -43.33
N ASN A 55 -16.35 -89.99 -42.15
CA ASN A 55 -16.45 -88.80 -41.30
C ASN A 55 -15.14 -88.46 -40.57
N ASN A 56 -14.24 -89.43 -40.40
CA ASN A 56 -12.92 -89.25 -39.78
C ASN A 56 -11.77 -89.21 -40.80
N MET A 57 -12.08 -89.24 -42.10
CA MET A 57 -11.07 -89.14 -43.14
C MET A 57 -10.83 -87.70 -43.53
N PRO A 58 -9.57 -87.30 -43.80
CA PRO A 58 -9.27 -85.99 -44.35
C PRO A 58 -10.00 -85.79 -45.68
N ASP A 59 -10.75 -84.71 -45.81
CA ASP A 59 -11.34 -84.31 -47.10
C ASP A 59 -10.19 -83.88 -48.02
N PRO A 60 -9.98 -84.53 -49.19
CA PRO A 60 -8.90 -84.16 -50.10
C PRO A 60 -8.93 -82.69 -50.54
N ALA A 61 -10.11 -82.07 -50.59
CA ALA A 61 -10.26 -80.65 -50.90
C ALA A 61 -9.88 -79.75 -49.72
N GLU A 62 -10.18 -80.18 -48.49
CA GLU A 62 -9.77 -79.47 -47.26
C GLU A 62 -8.25 -79.56 -47.08
N ASN A 63 -7.64 -80.74 -47.27
CA ASN A 63 -6.19 -80.90 -47.27
C ASN A 63 -5.50 -80.02 -48.31
N ALA A 64 -6.04 -79.93 -49.54
CA ALA A 64 -5.48 -79.07 -50.58
C ALA A 64 -5.58 -77.58 -50.23
N ASP A 65 -6.71 -77.15 -49.65
CA ASP A 65 -6.90 -75.76 -49.17
C ASP A 65 -5.99 -75.46 -47.97
N PHE A 66 -5.82 -76.41 -47.05
CA PHE A 66 -4.91 -76.33 -45.90
C PHE A 66 -3.45 -76.23 -46.35
N GLU A 67 -3.00 -77.15 -47.21
CA GLU A 67 -1.64 -77.13 -47.77
C GLU A 67 -1.36 -75.82 -48.51
N SER A 68 -2.34 -75.27 -49.23
CA SER A 68 -2.23 -73.96 -49.88
C SER A 68 -2.09 -72.82 -48.86
N ALA A 69 -2.90 -72.81 -47.81
CA ALA A 69 -2.87 -71.79 -46.77
C ALA A 69 -1.57 -71.85 -45.93
N VAL A 70 -1.11 -73.04 -45.58
CA VAL A 70 0.15 -73.27 -44.85
C VAL A 70 1.35 -72.97 -45.73
N ALA A 71 1.38 -73.41 -46.99
CA ALA A 71 2.47 -73.09 -47.91
C ALA A 71 2.59 -71.58 -48.15
N ALA A 72 1.47 -70.85 -48.20
CA ALA A 72 1.47 -69.39 -48.24
C ALA A 72 2.02 -68.79 -46.95
N ALA A 73 1.62 -69.32 -45.78
CA ALA A 73 2.12 -68.90 -44.47
C ALA A 73 3.62 -69.18 -44.28
N ASP A 74 4.16 -70.27 -44.83
CA ASP A 74 5.57 -70.60 -44.74
C ASP A 74 6.42 -69.76 -45.71
N LYS A 75 5.93 -69.56 -46.94
CA LYS A 75 6.66 -68.83 -47.98
C LYS A 75 6.66 -67.32 -47.75
N ALA A 76 5.53 -66.78 -47.35
CA ALA A 76 5.32 -65.35 -47.16
C ALA A 76 4.31 -65.12 -46.03
N PRO A 77 4.71 -65.35 -44.76
CA PRO A 77 3.82 -65.36 -43.59
C PRO A 77 2.98 -64.09 -43.42
N PHE A 78 3.43 -62.98 -44.01
CA PHE A 78 2.85 -61.66 -43.80
C PHE A 78 2.36 -60.98 -45.08
N ALA A 79 2.31 -61.69 -46.22
CA ALA A 79 1.76 -61.14 -47.45
C ALA A 79 0.22 -61.02 -47.38
N GLU A 80 -0.37 -60.01 -48.01
CA GLU A 80 -1.84 -59.84 -48.01
C GLU A 80 -2.56 -61.08 -48.55
N GLU A 81 -1.97 -61.74 -49.56
CA GLU A 81 -2.51 -62.95 -50.15
C GLU A 81 -2.54 -64.12 -49.15
N THR A 82 -1.54 -64.22 -48.28
CA THR A 82 -1.51 -65.21 -47.19
C THR A 82 -2.66 -64.97 -46.21
N GLY A 83 -2.89 -63.73 -45.81
CA GLY A 83 -4.04 -63.37 -44.97
C GLY A 83 -5.37 -63.77 -45.60
N ARG A 84 -5.57 -63.50 -46.90
CA ARG A 84 -6.79 -63.90 -47.63
C ARG A 84 -6.97 -65.41 -47.67
N LEU A 85 -5.90 -66.17 -47.89
CA LEU A 85 -5.95 -67.64 -47.94
C LEU A 85 -6.27 -68.24 -46.56
N LEU A 86 -5.68 -67.71 -45.49
CA LEU A 86 -5.98 -68.13 -44.12
C LEU A 86 -7.44 -67.77 -43.74
N GLU A 87 -7.94 -66.59 -44.10
CA GLU A 87 -9.33 -66.17 -43.85
C GLU A 87 -10.31 -67.04 -44.64
N ALA A 88 -10.03 -67.29 -45.92
CA ALA A 88 -10.85 -68.14 -46.78
C ALA A 88 -10.92 -69.58 -46.27
N TYR A 89 -9.79 -70.13 -45.79
CA TYR A 89 -9.76 -71.46 -45.17
C TYR A 89 -10.64 -71.50 -43.91
N LEU A 90 -10.47 -70.56 -42.97
CA LEU A 90 -11.26 -70.54 -41.74
C LEU A 90 -12.75 -70.30 -41.99
N ALA A 91 -13.10 -69.47 -42.98
CA ALA A 91 -14.48 -69.22 -43.37
C ALA A 91 -15.15 -70.46 -43.98
N LYS A 92 -14.39 -71.25 -44.75
CA LYS A 92 -14.89 -72.43 -45.46
C LYS A 92 -14.93 -73.68 -44.57
N TRP A 93 -13.93 -73.87 -43.71
CA TRP A 93 -13.69 -75.12 -42.98
C TRP A 93 -13.76 -74.99 -41.45
N GLY A 94 -13.81 -73.77 -40.90
CA GLY A 94 -13.71 -73.51 -39.46
C GLY A 94 -14.84 -74.09 -38.59
N SER A 95 -15.95 -74.51 -39.18
CA SER A 95 -17.07 -75.15 -38.47
C SER A 95 -17.07 -76.68 -38.57
N LEU A 96 -16.12 -77.28 -39.29
CA LEU A 96 -16.07 -78.71 -39.56
C LEU A 96 -15.26 -79.45 -38.46
N PRO A 97 -15.87 -80.38 -37.69
CA PRO A 97 -15.18 -81.05 -36.59
C PRO A 97 -13.96 -81.89 -37.02
N SER A 98 -13.98 -82.47 -38.21
CA SER A 98 -12.86 -83.28 -38.74
C SER A 98 -11.63 -82.45 -39.11
N ALA A 99 -11.79 -81.16 -39.37
CA ALA A 99 -10.71 -80.22 -39.68
C ALA A 99 -10.12 -79.53 -38.44
N THR A 100 -10.59 -79.84 -37.22
CA THR A 100 -10.18 -79.16 -35.97
C THR A 100 -8.66 -78.99 -35.80
N PRO A 101 -7.81 -80.00 -36.09
CA PRO A 101 -6.35 -79.84 -35.98
C PRO A 101 -5.80 -78.78 -36.94
N HIS A 102 -6.18 -78.83 -38.22
CA HIS A 102 -5.77 -77.88 -39.25
C HIS A 102 -6.35 -76.48 -38.99
N VAL A 103 -7.61 -76.39 -38.54
CA VAL A 103 -8.25 -75.14 -38.13
C VAL A 103 -7.48 -74.50 -36.97
N THR A 104 -7.03 -75.26 -35.98
CA THR A 104 -6.25 -74.75 -34.85
C THR A 104 -4.90 -74.18 -35.32
N GLU A 105 -4.24 -74.87 -36.25
CA GLU A 105 -2.98 -74.43 -36.84
C GLU A 105 -3.15 -73.16 -37.69
N VAL A 106 -4.17 -73.12 -38.54
CA VAL A 106 -4.51 -71.94 -39.35
C VAL A 106 -4.95 -70.76 -38.48
N GLN A 107 -5.65 -70.99 -37.36
CA GLN A 107 -5.96 -69.95 -36.37
C GLN A 107 -4.67 -69.40 -35.72
N GLY A 108 -3.69 -70.26 -35.42
CA GLY A 108 -2.39 -69.84 -34.93
C GLY A 108 -1.63 -68.98 -35.94
N ALA A 109 -1.61 -69.39 -37.21
CA ALA A 109 -1.02 -68.62 -38.31
C ALA A 109 -1.74 -67.28 -38.53
N MET A 110 -3.08 -67.26 -38.46
CA MET A 110 -3.90 -66.06 -38.54
C MET A 110 -3.64 -65.09 -37.38
N SER A 111 -3.46 -65.61 -36.16
CA SER A 111 -3.13 -64.80 -34.99
C SER A 111 -1.78 -64.09 -35.18
N ARG A 112 -0.76 -64.81 -35.68
CA ARG A 112 0.55 -64.23 -36.03
C ARG A 112 0.45 -63.20 -37.16
N PHE A 113 -0.33 -63.47 -38.19
CA PHE A 113 -0.56 -62.53 -39.30
C PHE A 113 -1.19 -61.22 -38.80
N ASN A 114 -2.24 -61.31 -37.98
CA ASN A 114 -2.95 -60.15 -37.45
C ASN A 114 -2.09 -59.33 -36.47
N GLU A 115 -1.32 -60.00 -35.62
CA GLU A 115 -0.35 -59.35 -34.73
C GLU A 115 0.68 -58.56 -35.53
N TYR A 116 1.33 -59.17 -36.51
CA TYR A 116 2.34 -58.52 -37.37
C TYR A 116 1.75 -57.33 -38.14
N LYS A 117 0.55 -57.48 -38.71
CA LYS A 117 -0.13 -56.39 -39.43
C LYS A 117 -0.43 -55.20 -38.52
N GLN A 118 -0.83 -55.44 -37.28
CA GLN A 118 -1.05 -54.39 -36.29
C GLN A 118 0.27 -53.72 -35.89
N TYR A 119 1.31 -54.52 -35.62
CA TYR A 119 2.65 -54.04 -35.30
C TYR A 119 3.23 -53.15 -36.41
N GLU A 120 3.27 -53.61 -37.65
CA GLU A 120 3.85 -52.86 -38.78
C GLU A 120 3.13 -51.51 -39.01
N ARG A 121 1.80 -51.50 -38.86
CA ARG A 121 1.02 -50.25 -38.93
C ARG A 121 1.41 -49.28 -37.82
N LEU A 122 1.59 -49.76 -36.59
CA LEU A 122 1.98 -48.94 -35.45
C LEU A 122 3.42 -48.47 -35.56
N ARG A 123 4.33 -49.36 -35.99
CA ARG A 123 5.74 -49.06 -36.24
C ARG A 123 5.89 -47.95 -37.27
N SER A 124 5.26 -48.08 -38.44
CA SER A 124 5.34 -47.05 -39.49
C SER A 124 4.80 -45.70 -39.01
N ARG A 125 3.68 -45.69 -38.26
CA ARG A 125 3.15 -44.45 -37.64
C ARG A 125 4.10 -43.86 -36.61
N ALA A 126 4.74 -44.68 -35.78
CA ALA A 126 5.69 -44.26 -34.76
C ALA A 126 6.99 -43.72 -35.36
N GLU A 127 7.56 -44.40 -36.34
CA GLU A 127 8.73 -43.93 -37.09
C GLU A 127 8.45 -42.59 -37.79
N SER A 128 7.28 -42.44 -38.41
CA SER A 128 6.86 -41.16 -39.00
C SER A 128 6.74 -40.06 -37.94
N ALA A 129 6.12 -40.35 -36.79
CA ALA A 129 5.95 -39.37 -35.71
C ALA A 129 7.30 -38.96 -35.10
N ILE A 130 8.23 -39.91 -34.95
CA ILE A 130 9.60 -39.64 -34.50
C ILE A 130 10.32 -38.74 -35.50
N MET A 131 10.22 -39.03 -36.80
CA MET A 131 10.85 -38.21 -37.84
C MET A 131 10.25 -36.80 -37.91
N ASP A 132 8.92 -36.66 -37.84
CA ASP A 132 8.25 -35.36 -37.80
C ASP A 132 8.67 -34.56 -36.56
N TYR A 133 8.86 -35.21 -35.42
CA TYR A 133 9.40 -34.57 -34.22
C TYR A 133 10.86 -34.12 -34.42
N ASP A 134 11.74 -35.02 -34.83
CA ASP A 134 13.17 -34.73 -34.98
C ASP A 134 13.43 -33.63 -36.03
N THR A 135 12.61 -33.56 -37.10
CA THR A 135 12.81 -32.61 -38.21
C THR A 135 12.02 -31.30 -38.08
N ARG A 136 10.79 -31.35 -37.57
CA ARG A 136 9.85 -30.22 -37.56
C ARG A 136 9.38 -29.85 -36.16
N GLN A 137 9.85 -30.55 -35.12
CA GLN A 137 9.42 -30.36 -33.74
C GLN A 137 7.90 -30.52 -33.56
N ILE A 138 7.26 -31.35 -34.39
CA ILE A 138 5.83 -31.63 -34.29
C ILE A 138 5.62 -32.71 -33.20
N PRO A 139 4.85 -32.42 -32.13
CA PRO A 139 4.64 -33.37 -31.05
C PRO A 139 3.91 -34.64 -31.53
N PRO A 140 4.30 -35.83 -31.04
CA PRO A 140 3.55 -37.06 -31.29
C PRO A 140 2.10 -37.00 -30.80
N ALA A 141 1.18 -37.61 -31.54
CA ALA A 141 -0.22 -37.68 -31.13
C ALA A 141 -0.43 -38.66 -29.97
N GLY A 142 -1.14 -38.23 -28.92
CA GLY A 142 -1.45 -39.09 -27.76
C GLY A 142 -2.22 -40.37 -28.10
N GLU A 143 -3.04 -40.34 -29.16
CA GLU A 143 -3.74 -41.53 -29.70
C GLU A 143 -2.75 -42.65 -30.09
N LEU A 144 -1.60 -42.30 -30.69
CA LEU A 144 -0.60 -43.27 -31.11
C LEU A 144 0.08 -43.93 -29.91
N ILE A 145 0.40 -43.15 -28.88
CA ILE A 145 0.93 -43.66 -27.61
C ILE A 145 -0.08 -44.60 -26.94
N GLY A 146 -1.37 -44.24 -26.95
CA GLY A 146 -2.47 -45.08 -26.47
C GLY A 146 -2.63 -46.38 -27.27
N ALA A 147 -2.47 -46.31 -28.59
CA ALA A 147 -2.55 -47.47 -29.48
C ALA A 147 -1.38 -48.45 -29.28
N LEU A 148 -0.15 -47.93 -29.11
CA LEU A 148 1.02 -48.73 -28.73
C LEU A 148 0.83 -49.40 -27.37
N GLY A 149 0.29 -48.66 -26.38
CA GLY A 149 -0.04 -49.23 -25.07
C GLY A 149 -1.11 -50.33 -25.13
N SER A 150 -2.12 -50.16 -25.99
CA SER A 150 -3.16 -51.18 -26.22
C SER A 150 -2.58 -52.43 -26.88
N PHE A 151 -1.68 -52.27 -27.85
CA PHE A 151 -0.98 -53.38 -28.49
C PHE A 151 -0.14 -54.18 -27.50
N VAL A 152 0.70 -53.50 -26.71
CA VAL A 152 1.49 -54.14 -25.64
C VAL A 152 0.58 -54.92 -24.69
N THR A 153 -0.53 -54.33 -24.27
CA THR A 153 -1.47 -54.98 -23.34
C THR A 153 -2.12 -56.22 -23.95
N ALA A 154 -2.45 -56.18 -25.25
CA ALA A 154 -3.11 -57.29 -25.95
C ALA A 154 -2.18 -58.49 -26.19
N TRP A 155 -0.89 -58.25 -26.42
CA TRP A 155 0.05 -59.28 -26.89
C TRP A 155 1.15 -59.67 -25.89
N LYS A 156 1.25 -59.01 -24.73
CA LYS A 156 2.34 -59.25 -23.74
C LYS A 156 2.49 -60.69 -23.24
N GLU A 157 1.41 -61.46 -23.18
CA GLU A 157 1.44 -62.86 -22.69
C GLU A 157 1.70 -63.87 -23.82
N VAL A 158 1.88 -63.41 -25.06
CA VAL A 158 1.99 -64.26 -26.26
C VAL A 158 3.45 -64.40 -26.67
N ALA A 159 4.00 -65.62 -26.54
CA ALA A 159 5.44 -65.88 -26.71
C ALA A 159 6.00 -65.48 -28.09
N PHE A 160 5.25 -65.65 -29.18
CA PHE A 160 5.73 -65.30 -30.52
C PHE A 160 5.76 -63.78 -30.78
N ALA A 161 5.04 -62.99 -29.99
CA ALA A 161 4.94 -61.53 -30.15
C ALA A 161 5.93 -60.77 -29.25
N SER A 162 6.75 -61.48 -28.45
CA SER A 162 7.58 -60.87 -27.40
C SER A 162 8.53 -59.78 -27.91
N GLN A 163 9.07 -59.97 -29.12
CA GLN A 163 9.95 -58.97 -29.75
C GLN A 163 9.18 -57.71 -30.14
N HIS A 164 8.07 -57.85 -30.87
CA HIS A 164 7.24 -56.71 -31.28
C HIS A 164 6.66 -55.97 -30.08
N VAL A 165 6.29 -56.67 -29.01
CA VAL A 165 5.86 -56.07 -27.75
C VAL A 165 6.97 -55.22 -27.13
N ALA A 166 8.21 -55.72 -27.09
CA ALA A 166 9.35 -54.96 -26.57
C ALA A 166 9.62 -53.69 -27.41
N GLU A 167 9.59 -53.81 -28.74
CA GLU A 167 9.79 -52.67 -29.64
C GLU A 167 8.65 -51.65 -29.55
N CYS A 168 7.39 -52.09 -29.46
CA CYS A 168 6.27 -51.18 -29.22
C CYS A 168 6.34 -50.48 -27.86
N GLN A 169 6.85 -51.16 -26.83
CA GLN A 169 7.08 -50.56 -25.51
C GLN A 169 8.19 -49.49 -25.58
N GLU A 170 9.30 -49.76 -26.27
CA GLU A 170 10.38 -48.79 -26.49
C GLU A 170 9.88 -47.56 -27.27
N MET A 171 9.15 -47.77 -28.36
CA MET A 171 8.55 -46.68 -29.14
C MET A 171 7.58 -45.85 -28.30
N LYS A 172 6.75 -46.51 -27.47
CA LYS A 172 5.82 -45.83 -26.57
C LYS A 172 6.59 -44.94 -25.59
N GLU A 173 7.62 -45.46 -24.93
CA GLU A 173 8.45 -44.72 -23.98
C GLU A 173 9.15 -43.53 -24.65
N ARG A 174 9.72 -43.74 -25.84
CA ARG A 174 10.36 -42.67 -26.61
C ARG A 174 9.38 -41.55 -26.99
N LEU A 175 8.23 -41.90 -27.54
CA LEU A 175 7.20 -40.92 -27.91
C LEU A 175 6.63 -40.19 -26.68
N SER A 176 6.43 -40.90 -25.57
CA SER A 176 6.04 -40.29 -24.29
C SER A 176 7.09 -39.30 -23.78
N GLY A 177 8.38 -39.63 -23.91
CA GLY A 177 9.49 -38.73 -23.57
C GLY A 177 9.50 -37.44 -24.40
N MET A 178 9.25 -37.53 -25.71
CA MET A 178 9.13 -36.37 -26.60
C MET A 178 7.98 -35.45 -26.22
N VAL A 179 6.81 -36.03 -25.90
CA VAL A 179 5.64 -35.28 -25.45
C VAL A 179 5.91 -34.58 -24.10
N ALA A 180 6.60 -35.25 -23.17
CA ALA A 180 6.99 -34.67 -21.90
C ALA A 180 7.99 -33.51 -22.06
N GLY A 181 9.01 -33.65 -22.90
CA GLY A 181 9.98 -32.58 -23.18
C GLY A 181 9.34 -31.34 -23.81
N ASN A 182 8.38 -31.53 -24.72
CA ASN A 182 7.61 -30.40 -25.28
C ASN A 182 6.73 -29.71 -24.24
N ALA A 183 6.13 -30.48 -23.32
CA ALA A 183 5.35 -29.91 -22.23
C ALA A 183 6.24 -29.07 -21.30
N GLU A 184 7.47 -29.49 -21.03
CA GLU A 184 8.45 -28.73 -20.24
C GLU A 184 8.84 -27.42 -20.91
N GLN A 185 9.19 -27.44 -22.20
CA GLN A 185 9.50 -26.21 -22.95
C GLN A 185 8.30 -25.25 -23.02
N ALA A 186 7.10 -25.78 -23.27
CA ALA A 186 5.89 -24.97 -23.29
C ALA A 186 5.55 -24.40 -21.90
N TRP A 187 5.89 -25.11 -20.82
CA TRP A 187 5.72 -24.63 -19.45
C TRP A 187 6.67 -23.46 -19.16
N GLU A 188 7.94 -23.57 -19.52
CA GLU A 188 8.89 -22.48 -19.36
C GLU A 188 8.48 -21.23 -20.16
N ALA A 189 7.91 -21.42 -21.36
CA ALA A 189 7.50 -20.33 -22.22
C ALA A 189 6.32 -19.49 -21.69
N ILE A 190 5.52 -20.02 -20.76
CA ILE A 190 4.39 -19.27 -20.15
C ILE A 190 4.75 -18.56 -18.84
N LEU A 191 6.00 -18.73 -18.38
CA LEU A 191 6.53 -18.06 -17.20
C LEU A 191 7.37 -16.84 -17.58
N ASP A 192 7.39 -15.83 -16.73
CA ASP A 192 8.29 -14.68 -16.84
C ASP A 192 9.68 -14.97 -16.25
N SER A 193 10.59 -13.99 -16.30
CA SER A 193 11.96 -14.12 -15.78
C SER A 193 12.04 -14.40 -14.27
N ASP A 194 10.98 -14.12 -13.53
CA ASP A 194 10.88 -14.36 -12.08
C ASP A 194 10.15 -15.69 -11.77
N GLY A 195 9.82 -16.49 -12.79
CA GLY A 195 9.12 -17.76 -12.65
C GLY A 195 7.63 -17.60 -12.28
N ARG A 196 7.03 -16.44 -12.60
CA ARG A 196 5.61 -16.16 -12.41
C ARG A 196 4.86 -16.34 -13.72
N LEU A 197 3.57 -16.65 -13.61
CA LEU A 197 2.73 -16.82 -14.79
C LEU A 197 2.54 -15.47 -15.50
N ALA A 198 2.81 -15.42 -16.81
CA ALA A 198 2.65 -14.18 -17.57
C ALA A 198 1.17 -13.82 -17.84
N SER A 199 0.33 -14.82 -18.12
CA SER A 199 -1.09 -14.63 -18.45
C SER A 199 -1.92 -15.88 -18.16
N ILE A 200 -3.20 -15.68 -17.81
CA ILE A 200 -4.16 -16.77 -17.59
C ILE A 200 -4.53 -17.46 -18.91
N GLU A 201 -4.61 -16.72 -20.00
CA GLU A 201 -4.89 -17.25 -21.33
C GLU A 201 -3.81 -18.27 -21.74
N ALA A 202 -2.53 -17.94 -21.48
CA ALA A 202 -1.41 -18.84 -21.72
C ALA A 202 -1.51 -20.13 -20.88
N ALA A 203 -1.86 -20.01 -19.59
CA ALA A 203 -2.12 -21.18 -18.74
C ALA A 203 -3.31 -22.03 -19.23
N LYS A 204 -4.35 -21.40 -19.76
CA LYS A 204 -5.52 -22.09 -20.32
C LYS A 204 -5.14 -22.94 -21.53
N GLU A 205 -4.39 -22.35 -22.45
CA GLU A 205 -3.92 -23.02 -23.66
C GLU A 205 -2.96 -24.18 -23.32
N PHE A 206 -2.09 -23.96 -22.33
CA PHE A 206 -1.19 -24.99 -21.82
C PHE A 206 -1.96 -26.18 -21.23
N LEU A 207 -2.91 -25.94 -20.32
CA LEU A 207 -3.73 -27.00 -19.70
C LEU A 207 -4.58 -27.76 -20.71
N ALA A 208 -5.07 -27.09 -21.75
CA ALA A 208 -5.85 -27.74 -22.82
C ALA A 208 -5.01 -28.76 -23.61
N ARG A 209 -3.68 -28.57 -23.70
CA ARG A 209 -2.78 -29.45 -24.46
C ARG A 209 -2.04 -30.46 -23.60
N TYR A 210 -1.64 -30.06 -22.39
CA TYR A 210 -0.69 -30.81 -21.56
C TYR A 210 -1.21 -31.09 -20.14
N GLY A 211 -2.47 -30.71 -19.83
CA GLY A 211 -3.02 -30.86 -18.48
C GLY A 211 -3.08 -32.29 -17.96
N ASP A 212 -3.11 -33.30 -18.83
CA ASP A 212 -3.15 -34.71 -18.44
C ASP A 212 -1.75 -35.33 -18.28
N ILE A 213 -0.69 -34.55 -18.48
CA ILE A 213 0.70 -34.98 -18.30
C ILE A 213 1.15 -34.62 -16.89
N GLY A 214 1.67 -35.60 -16.15
CA GLY A 214 2.29 -35.38 -14.84
C GLY A 214 1.34 -34.70 -13.85
N ASP A 215 1.84 -33.68 -13.15
CA ASP A 215 1.11 -32.91 -12.14
C ASP A 215 0.72 -31.50 -12.61
N TYR A 216 0.83 -31.22 -13.91
CA TYR A 216 0.67 -29.86 -14.45
C TYR A 216 -0.67 -29.21 -14.09
N ARG A 217 -1.78 -29.97 -14.00
CA ARG A 217 -3.07 -29.45 -13.48
C ARG A 217 -2.93 -28.79 -12.10
N THR A 218 -2.16 -29.39 -11.21
CA THR A 218 -1.94 -28.88 -9.85
C THR A 218 -0.93 -27.73 -9.85
N THR A 219 0.15 -27.88 -10.61
CA THR A 219 1.22 -26.87 -10.70
C THR A 219 0.71 -25.56 -11.30
N VAL A 220 -0.09 -25.64 -12.38
CA VAL A 220 -0.74 -24.48 -12.99
C VAL A 220 -1.74 -23.84 -12.03
N ASP A 221 -2.55 -24.60 -11.29
CA ASP A 221 -3.50 -24.06 -10.31
C ASP A 221 -2.81 -23.18 -9.26
N ASN A 222 -1.72 -23.69 -8.67
CA ASN A 222 -0.90 -22.92 -7.74
C ASN A 222 -0.36 -21.63 -8.37
N LYS A 223 0.10 -21.69 -9.63
CA LYS A 223 0.64 -20.52 -10.34
C LYS A 223 -0.42 -19.48 -10.71
N ILE A 224 -1.62 -19.90 -11.11
CA ILE A 224 -2.73 -18.97 -11.35
C ILE A 224 -3.14 -18.31 -10.02
N TRP A 225 -3.15 -19.05 -8.91
CA TRP A 225 -3.43 -18.47 -7.59
C TRP A 225 -2.36 -17.45 -7.15
N GLU A 226 -1.07 -17.77 -7.30
CA GLU A 226 0.04 -16.83 -7.06
C GLU A 226 -0.11 -15.57 -7.94
N TRP A 227 -0.43 -15.74 -9.22
CA TRP A 227 -0.69 -14.63 -10.14
C TRP A 227 -1.85 -13.75 -9.68
N ALA A 228 -2.95 -14.35 -9.21
CA ALA A 228 -4.14 -13.63 -8.75
C ALA A 228 -3.82 -12.73 -7.55
N LEU A 229 -3.02 -13.24 -6.60
CA LEU A 229 -2.57 -12.48 -5.43
C LEU A 229 -1.54 -11.40 -5.76
N GLY A 230 -0.83 -11.52 -6.88
CA GLY A 230 0.15 -10.53 -7.36
C GLY A 230 -0.46 -9.32 -8.08
N GLN A 231 -1.76 -9.34 -8.37
CA GLN A 231 -2.41 -8.27 -9.13
C GLN A 231 -2.48 -6.95 -8.35
N ALA A 232 -2.57 -5.83 -9.08
CA ALA A 232 -2.79 -4.51 -8.48
C ALA A 232 -4.15 -4.42 -7.77
N ASP A 233 -5.18 -5.07 -8.35
CA ASP A 233 -6.47 -5.35 -7.74
C ASP A 233 -6.56 -6.86 -7.46
N VAL A 234 -6.21 -7.24 -6.24
CA VAL A 234 -6.18 -8.64 -5.79
C VAL A 234 -7.58 -9.27 -5.86
N GLU A 235 -8.63 -8.51 -5.58
CA GLU A 235 -10.00 -9.04 -5.63
C GLU A 235 -10.42 -9.33 -7.08
N ALA A 236 -10.10 -8.44 -8.02
CA ALA A 236 -10.28 -8.70 -9.44
C ALA A 236 -9.49 -9.94 -9.88
N GLY A 237 -8.20 -10.04 -9.51
CA GLY A 237 -7.37 -11.21 -9.82
C GLY A 237 -7.97 -12.52 -9.31
N VAL A 238 -8.44 -12.53 -8.05
CA VAL A 238 -9.06 -13.70 -7.42
C VAL A 238 -10.42 -14.04 -8.03
N ARG A 239 -11.20 -13.05 -8.51
CA ARG A 239 -12.41 -13.30 -9.31
C ARG A 239 -12.08 -14.04 -10.60
N VAL A 240 -11.03 -13.62 -11.32
CA VAL A 240 -10.61 -14.32 -12.56
C VAL A 240 -10.18 -15.77 -12.25
N TYR A 241 -9.46 -16.01 -11.15
CA TYR A 241 -9.14 -17.37 -10.71
C TYR A 241 -10.40 -18.21 -10.45
N ASP A 242 -11.37 -17.66 -9.71
CA ASP A 242 -12.61 -18.37 -9.36
C ASP A 242 -13.47 -18.65 -10.59
N ASP A 243 -13.51 -17.74 -11.56
CA ASP A 243 -14.20 -17.93 -12.85
C ASP A 243 -13.51 -19.00 -13.71
N PHE A 244 -12.18 -19.02 -13.72
CA PHE A 244 -11.38 -20.02 -14.44
C PHE A 244 -11.65 -21.43 -13.93
N TYR A 245 -11.61 -21.61 -12.61
CA TYR A 245 -11.82 -22.90 -11.97
C TYR A 245 -13.27 -23.19 -11.59
N ARG A 246 -14.20 -22.26 -11.76
CA ARG A 246 -15.63 -22.40 -11.39
C ARG A 246 -15.84 -22.94 -9.98
N GLY A 247 -15.02 -22.49 -9.03
CA GLY A 247 -15.11 -22.89 -7.61
C GLY A 247 -14.60 -24.30 -7.26
N ILE A 248 -14.03 -25.06 -8.21
CA ILE A 248 -13.48 -26.41 -7.95
C ILE A 248 -11.93 -26.45 -7.93
N GLY A 249 -11.27 -25.30 -8.02
CA GLY A 249 -9.82 -25.19 -7.94
C GLY A 249 -9.32 -25.44 -6.53
N ARG A 250 -8.04 -25.80 -6.40
CA ARG A 250 -7.40 -26.12 -5.12
C ARG A 250 -7.49 -24.98 -4.11
N HIS A 251 -7.43 -23.73 -4.57
CA HIS A 251 -7.51 -22.53 -3.74
C HIS A 251 -8.89 -21.88 -3.76
N SER A 252 -9.90 -22.47 -4.41
CA SER A 252 -11.26 -21.92 -4.44
C SER A 252 -11.86 -21.74 -3.03
N HIS A 253 -11.51 -22.58 -2.06
CA HIS A 253 -11.92 -22.40 -0.67
C HIS A 253 -11.36 -21.13 0.00
N LYS A 254 -10.25 -20.58 -0.51
CA LYS A 254 -9.60 -19.35 0.00
C LYS A 254 -10.18 -18.06 -0.60
N VAL A 255 -10.99 -18.16 -1.65
CA VAL A 255 -11.62 -16.99 -2.30
C VAL A 255 -12.44 -16.17 -1.29
N ASN A 256 -13.21 -16.84 -0.43
CA ASN A 256 -14.01 -16.17 0.59
C ASN A 256 -13.17 -15.47 1.67
N SER A 257 -12.00 -16.03 2.05
CA SER A 257 -11.09 -15.34 2.96
C SER A 257 -10.49 -14.09 2.34
N VAL A 258 -10.16 -14.12 1.04
CA VAL A 258 -9.69 -12.92 0.32
C VAL A 258 -10.78 -11.85 0.26
N ARG A 259 -12.03 -12.22 -0.02
CA ARG A 259 -13.16 -11.26 -0.03
C ARG A 259 -13.36 -10.58 1.33
N ARG A 260 -13.24 -11.32 2.44
CA ARG A 260 -13.31 -10.73 3.79
C ARG A 260 -12.17 -9.77 4.05
N ALA A 261 -10.94 -10.18 3.74
CA ALA A 261 -9.76 -9.33 3.85
C ALA A 261 -9.83 -8.09 2.92
N SER A 262 -10.52 -8.19 1.78
CA SER A 262 -10.79 -7.04 0.89
C SER A 262 -11.73 -6.03 1.56
N ALA A 263 -12.77 -6.50 2.23
CA ALA A 263 -13.68 -5.63 2.99
C ALA A 263 -12.97 -4.94 4.17
N GLU A 264 -12.07 -5.64 4.87
CA GLU A 264 -11.23 -5.06 5.92
C GLU A 264 -10.31 -3.97 5.34
N TRP A 265 -9.63 -4.24 4.23
CA TRP A 265 -8.79 -3.25 3.55
C TRP A 265 -9.61 -2.04 3.03
N ALA A 266 -10.79 -2.27 2.46
CA ALA A 266 -11.67 -1.21 1.98
C ALA A 266 -12.23 -0.32 3.10
N SER A 267 -12.19 -0.78 4.35
CA SER A 267 -12.56 0.05 5.51
C SER A 267 -11.46 1.00 5.96
N VAL A 268 -10.22 0.83 5.48
CA VAL A 268 -9.10 1.73 5.76
C VAL A 268 -9.23 2.98 4.91
N ASP A 269 -9.10 4.15 5.51
CA ASP A 269 -9.03 5.41 4.78
C ASP A 269 -7.72 5.47 3.97
N GLY A 270 -7.80 5.10 2.69
CA GLY A 270 -6.67 5.14 1.77
C GLY A 270 -6.21 6.55 1.37
N SER A 271 -6.87 7.61 1.86
CA SER A 271 -6.42 8.99 1.69
C SER A 271 -5.55 9.50 2.84
N ASP A 272 -5.54 8.79 3.98
CA ASP A 272 -4.77 9.12 5.16
C ASP A 272 -3.60 8.14 5.35
N ILE A 273 -2.38 8.68 5.33
CA ILE A 273 -1.17 7.87 5.47
C ILE A 273 -1.13 7.16 6.83
N TYR A 274 -1.64 7.77 7.90
CA TYR A 274 -1.59 7.21 9.25
C TYR A 274 -2.53 6.03 9.40
N SER A 275 -3.75 6.13 8.85
CA SER A 275 -4.70 5.02 8.76
C SER A 275 -4.10 3.80 8.05
N VAL A 276 -3.36 4.02 6.94
CA VAL A 276 -2.71 2.93 6.21
C VAL A 276 -1.51 2.36 6.99
N LEU A 277 -0.72 3.19 7.67
CA LEU A 277 0.38 2.74 8.51
C LEU A 277 -0.09 1.94 9.74
N GLU A 278 -1.19 2.35 10.35
CA GLU A 278 -1.82 1.63 11.46
C GLU A 278 -2.28 0.24 11.00
N PHE A 279 -2.87 0.15 9.80
CA PHE A 279 -3.28 -1.11 9.20
C PHE A 279 -2.11 -2.07 8.97
N ILE A 280 -1.02 -1.59 8.33
CA ILE A 280 0.19 -2.39 8.07
C ILE A 280 0.83 -2.79 9.41
N GLY A 281 0.92 -1.87 10.36
CA GLY A 281 1.55 -2.11 11.67
C GLY A 281 0.81 -3.16 12.49
N ARG A 282 -0.52 -3.23 12.40
CA ARG A 282 -1.33 -4.26 13.06
C ARG A 282 -1.35 -5.59 12.29
N ASN A 283 -1.20 -5.55 10.97
CA ASN A 283 -1.37 -6.72 10.10
C ASN A 283 -0.21 -6.86 9.09
N PRO A 284 1.02 -7.15 9.53
CA PRO A 284 2.20 -7.19 8.65
C PRO A 284 2.12 -8.31 7.58
N GLU A 285 1.45 -9.41 7.88
CA GLU A 285 1.26 -10.55 6.95
C GLU A 285 -0.07 -10.49 6.18
N HIS A 286 -0.77 -9.35 6.22
CA HIS A 286 -2.04 -9.22 5.52
C HIS A 286 -1.87 -9.37 4.01
N ILE A 287 -2.83 -9.98 3.33
CA ILE A 287 -2.78 -10.19 1.87
C ILE A 287 -2.69 -8.87 1.06
N PHE A 288 -3.13 -7.77 1.66
CA PHE A 288 -3.07 -6.42 1.08
C PHE A 288 -1.86 -5.60 1.55
N ALA A 289 -0.92 -6.17 2.32
CA ALA A 289 0.23 -5.43 2.85
C ALA A 289 1.08 -4.77 1.75
N ALA A 290 1.32 -5.47 0.63
CA ALA A 290 2.04 -4.91 -0.52
C ALA A 290 1.26 -3.77 -1.21
N GLN A 291 -0.07 -3.86 -1.27
CA GLN A 291 -0.91 -2.77 -1.78
C GLN A 291 -0.87 -1.57 -0.85
N ALA A 292 -1.01 -1.80 0.46
CA ALA A 292 -0.93 -0.75 1.47
C ALA A 292 0.43 -0.03 1.44
N ALA A 293 1.55 -0.76 1.30
CA ALA A 293 2.88 -0.16 1.14
C ALA A 293 2.98 0.75 -0.09
N ARG A 294 2.39 0.35 -1.24
CA ARG A 294 2.30 1.21 -2.44
C ARG A 294 1.46 2.47 -2.21
N VAL A 295 0.41 2.38 -1.38
CA VAL A 295 -0.40 3.55 -1.00
C VAL A 295 0.39 4.49 -0.11
N VAL A 296 1.11 3.97 0.89
CA VAL A 296 2.01 4.77 1.75
C VAL A 296 3.03 5.54 0.91
N GLU A 297 3.68 4.89 -0.06
CA GLU A 297 4.66 5.54 -0.92
C GLU A 297 4.06 6.69 -1.75
N LYS A 298 2.81 6.54 -2.21
CA LYS A 298 2.10 7.63 -2.90
C LYS A 298 1.73 8.78 -1.97
N LEU A 299 1.27 8.46 -0.76
CA LEU A 299 0.82 9.46 0.22
C LEU A 299 2.01 10.20 0.87
N LYS A 300 3.18 9.56 0.96
CA LYS A 300 4.41 10.16 1.47
C LYS A 300 4.72 11.52 0.84
N GLY A 301 4.64 11.61 -0.49
CA GLY A 301 4.88 12.88 -1.20
C GLY A 301 3.89 13.98 -0.85
N VAL A 302 2.61 13.62 -0.64
CA VAL A 302 1.56 14.56 -0.21
C VAL A 302 1.85 15.08 1.20
N GLU A 303 2.26 14.20 2.10
CA GLU A 303 2.52 14.55 3.49
C GLU A 303 3.79 15.38 3.67
N LEU A 304 4.86 15.07 2.93
CA LEU A 304 6.07 15.92 2.88
C LEU A 304 5.77 17.32 2.34
N GLU A 305 4.90 17.44 1.34
CA GLU A 305 4.49 18.74 0.81
C GLU A 305 3.61 19.53 1.79
N ARG A 306 2.75 18.84 2.55
CA ARG A 306 2.00 19.44 3.66
C ARG A 306 2.93 20.00 4.73
N LEU A 307 3.94 19.21 5.13
CA LEU A 307 4.98 19.65 6.06
C LEU A 307 5.73 20.87 5.51
N ARG A 308 6.14 20.84 4.24
CA ARG A 308 6.86 21.95 3.58
C ARG A 308 6.09 23.26 3.56
N ARG A 309 4.78 23.21 3.33
CA ARG A 309 3.93 24.40 3.29
C ARG A 309 3.70 25.04 4.65
N SER A 310 3.69 24.25 5.73
CA SER A 310 3.40 24.78 7.06
C SER A 310 4.03 23.95 8.18
N PRO A 311 5.37 24.00 8.35
CA PRO A 311 6.06 23.25 9.41
C PRO A 311 5.54 23.59 10.81
N LEU A 312 5.16 24.84 11.02
CA LEU A 312 4.66 25.40 12.28
C LEU A 312 3.33 24.81 12.74
N LYS A 313 2.50 24.36 11.80
CA LYS A 313 1.20 23.73 12.08
C LYS A 313 1.32 22.21 12.25
N TYR A 314 2.52 21.68 12.05
CA TYR A 314 2.78 20.25 12.14
C TYR A 314 3.16 19.88 13.57
N ASP A 315 2.46 18.91 14.13
CA ASP A 315 2.72 18.46 15.50
C ASP A 315 3.89 17.47 15.56
N ASN A 316 4.49 17.37 16.75
CA ASN A 316 5.66 16.56 17.00
C ASN A 316 5.39 15.05 16.80
N LEU A 317 4.24 14.55 17.28
CA LEU A 317 3.89 13.14 17.24
C LEU A 317 3.76 12.63 15.80
N THR A 318 3.09 13.40 14.97
CA THR A 318 2.90 13.12 13.54
C THR A 318 4.26 13.05 12.83
N PHE A 319 5.15 14.00 13.10
CA PHE A 319 6.51 14.02 12.53
C PHE A 319 7.35 12.81 12.95
N CYS A 320 7.38 12.52 14.24
CA CYS A 320 8.10 11.37 14.79
C CYS A 320 7.54 10.05 14.23
N THR A 321 6.22 9.94 14.04
CA THR A 321 5.60 8.75 13.46
C THR A 321 6.14 8.44 12.06
N LEU A 322 6.29 9.45 11.19
CA LEU A 322 6.85 9.25 9.85
C LEU A 322 8.30 8.75 9.88
N TYR A 323 9.08 9.24 10.84
CA TYR A 323 10.47 8.83 11.05
C TYR A 323 10.58 7.41 11.65
N ASP A 324 9.88 7.17 12.76
CA ASP A 324 9.93 5.91 13.52
C ASP A 324 9.39 4.72 12.72
N LYS A 325 8.36 4.96 11.89
CA LYS A 325 7.82 3.96 10.96
C LYS A 325 8.67 3.77 9.71
N LYS A 326 9.80 4.50 9.58
CA LYS A 326 10.71 4.46 8.43
C LYS A 326 10.04 4.78 7.10
N VAL A 327 9.01 5.62 7.13
CA VAL A 327 8.31 6.10 5.93
C VAL A 327 9.13 7.19 5.27
N CYS A 328 9.60 8.13 6.08
CA CYS A 328 10.47 9.21 5.64
C CYS A 328 11.87 9.03 6.22
N THR A 329 12.88 9.36 5.44
CA THR A 329 14.24 9.49 5.94
C THR A 329 14.39 10.81 6.68
N LYS A 330 15.48 10.92 7.44
CA LYS A 330 15.85 12.15 8.12
C LYS A 330 16.05 13.30 7.13
N GLU A 331 16.73 13.04 6.02
CA GLU A 331 17.03 14.04 4.99
C GLU A 331 15.74 14.61 4.39
N GLU A 332 14.76 13.75 4.08
CA GLU A 332 13.46 14.17 3.55
C GLU A 332 12.69 15.05 4.54
N LEU A 333 12.71 14.68 5.83
CA LEU A 333 12.05 15.43 6.89
C LEU A 333 12.74 16.77 7.18
N CYS A 334 14.07 16.82 7.18
CA CYS A 334 14.84 18.05 7.32
C CYS A 334 14.61 19.00 6.14
N GLU A 335 14.63 18.48 4.91
CA GLU A 335 14.36 19.27 3.70
C GLU A 335 12.94 19.85 3.71
N ALA A 336 11.94 19.04 4.07
CA ALA A 336 10.55 19.48 4.12
C ALA A 336 10.30 20.49 5.27
N SER A 337 10.79 20.21 6.48
CA SER A 337 10.57 21.11 7.64
C SER A 337 11.48 22.34 7.64
N GLY A 338 12.58 22.31 6.87
CA GLY A 338 13.65 23.30 6.95
C GLY A 338 14.47 23.23 8.25
N ALA A 339 14.34 22.13 9.02
CA ALA A 339 15.16 21.86 10.20
C ALA A 339 16.60 21.51 9.82
N ASP A 340 17.55 22.01 10.59
CA ASP A 340 18.93 21.50 10.59
C ASP A 340 19.06 20.27 11.49
N GLU A 341 20.25 19.69 11.53
CA GLU A 341 20.59 18.52 12.33
C GLU A 341 20.23 18.68 13.81
N GLU A 342 20.59 19.82 14.40
CA GLU A 342 20.37 20.12 15.81
C GLU A 342 18.87 20.26 16.10
N THR A 343 18.15 20.98 15.24
CA THR A 343 16.71 21.17 15.36
C THR A 343 15.98 19.83 15.20
N PHE A 344 16.39 18.99 14.25
CA PHE A 344 15.83 17.65 14.07
C PHE A 344 15.97 16.80 15.34
N GLN A 345 17.17 16.77 15.92
CA GLN A 345 17.40 16.04 17.17
C GLN A 345 16.55 16.59 18.32
N ARG A 346 16.38 17.91 18.41
CA ARG A 346 15.49 18.55 19.40
C ARG A 346 14.03 18.20 19.19
N ILE A 347 13.57 18.06 17.95
CA ILE A 347 12.22 17.55 17.63
C ILE A 347 12.06 16.13 18.17
N LEU A 348 13.02 15.24 17.92
CA LEU A 348 12.93 13.87 18.45
C LEU A 348 12.98 13.82 19.99
N ASP A 349 13.72 14.73 20.61
CA ASP A 349 13.86 14.80 22.06
C ASP A 349 12.78 15.63 22.77
N ASP A 350 11.78 16.18 22.06
CA ASP A 350 10.78 17.12 22.61
C ASP A 350 10.09 16.58 23.86
N GLU A 351 9.64 15.32 23.84
CA GLU A 351 8.97 14.70 24.98
C GLU A 351 9.91 14.64 26.21
N ARG A 352 11.19 14.34 26.00
CA ARG A 352 12.19 14.33 27.08
C ARG A 352 12.45 15.74 27.60
N ILE A 353 12.66 16.71 26.71
CA ILE A 353 12.91 18.12 27.08
C ILE A 353 11.72 18.67 27.87
N ARG A 354 10.49 18.42 27.43
CA ARG A 354 9.27 18.88 28.11
C ARG A 354 9.07 18.22 29.48
N LYS A 355 9.52 16.99 29.70
CA LYS A 355 9.51 16.32 31.01
C LYS A 355 10.43 17.01 32.03
N ASP A 356 11.52 17.60 31.56
CA ASP A 356 12.48 18.34 32.40
C ASP A 356 12.07 19.80 32.65
N LEU A 357 11.10 20.30 31.89
CA LEU A 357 10.54 21.64 32.07
C LEU A 357 9.46 21.68 33.16
N PRO A 358 9.34 22.78 33.91
CA PRO A 358 8.23 22.91 34.85
C PRO A 358 6.89 22.98 34.09
N PRO A 359 5.77 22.57 34.70
CA PRO A 359 4.49 22.53 34.02
C PRO A 359 4.04 23.93 33.56
N SER A 360 3.38 24.00 32.40
CA SER A 360 2.74 25.21 31.90
C SER A 360 1.74 25.79 32.93
N PRO A 361 1.52 27.12 32.95
CA PRO A 361 0.50 27.73 33.78
C PRO A 361 -0.89 27.19 33.47
N ASN A 362 -1.72 27.08 34.51
CA ASN A 362 -3.15 26.80 34.46
C ASN A 362 -3.92 27.82 35.31
N GLU A 363 -5.25 27.79 35.29
CA GLU A 363 -6.11 28.73 36.03
C GLU A 363 -5.84 28.79 37.54
N ASN A 364 -5.30 27.72 38.12
CA ASN A 364 -4.96 27.61 39.55
C ASN A 364 -3.52 28.02 39.87
N SER A 365 -2.76 28.47 38.87
CA SER A 365 -1.34 28.80 39.05
C SER A 365 -1.16 30.08 39.86
N ARG A 366 -0.32 30.02 40.89
CA ARG A 366 0.00 31.15 41.80
C ARG A 366 0.82 32.28 41.17
N TYR A 367 1.11 32.15 39.88
CA TYR A 367 1.91 33.05 39.08
C TYR A 367 1.26 34.43 38.85
N ALA A 368 -0.07 34.52 38.95
CA ALA A 368 -0.78 35.78 38.69
C ALA A 368 -0.63 36.75 39.88
N SER A 369 0.05 37.87 39.64
CA SER A 369 0.05 39.03 40.52
C SER A 369 -0.23 40.29 39.71
N GLY A 370 -1.33 40.95 40.05
CA GLY A 370 -1.69 42.28 39.54
C GLY A 370 -0.99 43.42 40.29
N VAL A 371 0.00 43.13 41.12
CA VAL A 371 0.79 44.13 41.85
C VAL A 371 2.22 44.10 41.34
N GLY A 372 2.80 45.27 41.12
CA GLY A 372 4.16 45.49 40.60
C GLY A 372 4.85 46.58 41.42
N GLU A 373 6.15 46.78 41.18
CA GLU A 373 6.90 47.78 41.94
C GLU A 373 6.47 49.21 41.56
N LYS A 374 6.30 50.05 42.59
CA LYS A 374 5.89 51.45 42.42
C LYS A 374 7.06 52.33 42.00
N GLY A 375 6.77 53.38 41.23
CA GLY A 375 7.75 54.38 40.79
C GLY A 375 8.54 54.00 39.54
N LEU A 376 8.24 52.85 38.93
CA LEU A 376 8.87 52.38 37.69
C LEU A 376 8.03 52.73 36.45
N THR A 377 8.52 52.31 35.28
CA THR A 377 7.73 52.26 34.05
C THR A 377 7.12 50.86 33.90
N ASP A 378 5.80 50.79 33.67
CA ASP A 378 5.09 49.56 33.34
C ASP A 378 5.04 49.41 31.82
N VAL A 379 5.65 48.35 31.31
CA VAL A 379 5.67 47.96 29.90
C VAL A 379 4.52 46.99 29.66
N VAL A 380 3.48 47.44 28.97
CA VAL A 380 2.22 46.71 28.81
C VAL A 380 2.06 46.22 27.37
N PHE A 381 1.87 44.91 27.23
CA PHE A 381 1.62 44.26 25.94
C PHE A 381 0.12 44.00 25.74
N PHE A 382 -0.48 44.69 24.78
CA PHE A 382 -1.87 44.50 24.36
C PHE A 382 -1.94 43.60 23.12
N GLY A 383 -2.95 42.73 23.03
CA GLY A 383 -3.17 41.90 21.85
C GLY A 383 -4.14 40.76 22.12
N ILE A 384 -4.77 40.24 21.07
CA ILE A 384 -5.71 39.11 21.16
C ILE A 384 -5.01 37.80 21.55
N ALA A 385 -5.76 36.73 21.84
CA ALA A 385 -5.16 35.41 22.06
C ALA A 385 -4.25 35.02 20.87
N SER A 386 -3.19 34.24 21.12
CA SER A 386 -2.24 33.79 20.08
C SER A 386 -1.43 34.89 19.36
N SER A 387 -1.58 36.17 19.73
CA SER A 387 -0.85 37.30 19.13
C SER A 387 0.65 37.38 19.45
N GLY A 388 1.24 36.35 20.06
CA GLY A 388 2.66 36.29 20.39
C GLY A 388 3.12 37.07 21.64
N LYS A 389 2.22 37.51 22.54
CA LYS A 389 2.58 38.22 23.79
C LYS A 389 3.60 37.46 24.63
N THR A 390 3.29 36.22 24.95
CA THR A 390 4.15 35.33 25.75
C THR A 390 5.47 35.05 25.03
N CYS A 391 5.48 35.04 23.68
CA CYS A 391 6.71 34.91 22.89
C CYS A 391 7.61 36.15 23.02
N VAL A 392 7.04 37.35 22.91
CA VAL A 392 7.77 38.61 23.13
C VAL A 392 8.37 38.64 24.54
N LEU A 393 7.56 38.29 25.54
CA LEU A 393 8.00 38.26 26.92
C LEU A 393 9.11 37.21 27.14
N SER A 394 8.93 35.99 26.64
CA SER A 394 9.94 34.93 26.71
C SER A 394 11.27 35.37 26.07
N GLY A 395 11.21 36.09 24.94
CA GLY A 395 12.39 36.60 24.24
C GLY A 395 13.14 37.64 25.06
N LEU A 396 12.43 38.59 25.67
CA LEU A 396 13.01 39.56 26.59
C LEU A 396 13.61 38.87 27.83
N LEU A 397 12.86 37.98 28.48
CA LEU A 397 13.30 37.31 29.71
C LEU A 397 14.47 36.33 29.50
N SER A 398 14.61 35.82 28.28
CA SER A 398 15.73 34.97 27.86
C SER A 398 16.97 35.76 27.45
N HIS A 399 16.87 37.08 27.36
CA HIS A 399 17.96 37.97 27.02
C HIS A 399 18.97 38.08 28.17
N ASP A 400 20.26 37.98 27.87
CA ASP A 400 21.30 37.87 28.91
C ASP A 400 21.50 39.17 29.72
N ASP A 401 21.13 40.30 29.13
CA ASP A 401 21.14 41.60 29.80
C ASP A 401 19.92 41.86 30.71
N ILE A 402 18.94 40.96 30.78
CA ILE A 402 17.78 41.12 31.66
C ILE A 402 17.91 40.22 32.90
N ASP A 403 17.88 40.86 34.07
CA ASP A 403 17.69 40.19 35.35
C ASP A 403 16.23 40.28 35.79
N ILE A 404 15.74 39.22 36.41
CA ILE A 404 14.40 39.14 36.99
C ILE A 404 14.49 39.02 38.51
N ASP A 405 13.53 39.63 39.21
CA ASP A 405 13.31 39.37 40.63
C ASP A 405 12.50 38.08 40.76
N GLU A 406 13.19 36.94 40.86
CA GLU A 406 12.51 35.62 40.87
C GLU A 406 11.61 35.41 42.09
N ALA A 407 11.87 36.13 43.20
CA ALA A 407 11.19 35.92 44.48
C ALA A 407 9.91 36.77 44.64
N ASN A 408 9.77 37.85 43.89
CA ASN A 408 8.66 38.80 44.02
C ASN A 408 8.00 39.03 42.66
N TRP A 409 6.84 39.69 42.64
CA TRP A 409 6.26 40.25 41.41
C TRP A 409 6.20 39.23 40.26
N SER A 410 5.46 38.13 40.43
CA SER A 410 5.35 37.07 39.40
C SER A 410 6.70 36.49 38.92
N GLY A 411 7.77 36.62 39.70
CA GLY A 411 9.13 36.18 39.34
C GLY A 411 9.22 34.71 38.98
N GLU A 412 8.48 33.84 39.66
CA GLU A 412 8.39 32.42 39.33
C GLU A 412 7.88 32.17 37.90
N TYR A 413 6.91 32.99 37.44
CA TYR A 413 6.42 32.94 36.07
C TYR A 413 7.49 33.38 35.08
N ALA A 414 8.24 34.42 35.43
CA ALA A 414 9.35 34.87 34.60
C ALA A 414 10.45 33.80 34.48
N SER A 415 10.78 33.12 35.58
CA SER A 415 11.73 31.98 35.60
C SER A 415 11.21 30.80 34.77
N LEU A 416 9.91 30.52 34.80
CA LEU A 416 9.26 29.52 33.95
C LEU A 416 9.46 29.86 32.47
N LEU A 417 9.06 31.07 32.05
CA LEU A 417 9.21 31.52 30.67
C LEU A 417 10.67 31.48 30.21
N LYS A 418 11.61 31.91 31.07
CA LYS A 418 13.04 31.85 30.79
C LYS A 418 13.54 30.42 30.58
N LYS A 419 13.08 29.44 31.37
CA LYS A 419 13.45 28.02 31.19
C LYS A 419 12.95 27.46 29.86
N TYR A 420 11.68 27.69 29.53
CA TYR A 420 11.11 27.33 28.22
C TYR A 420 11.87 28.02 27.09
N GLY A 421 12.16 29.30 27.25
CA GLY A 421 12.84 30.11 26.24
C GLY A 421 14.28 29.63 25.96
N LYS A 422 15.05 29.30 27.00
CA LYS A 422 16.39 28.71 26.88
C LYS A 422 16.37 27.27 26.36
N ALA A 423 15.30 26.50 26.60
CA ALA A 423 15.08 25.20 25.95
C ALA A 423 14.62 25.34 24.49
N GLY A 424 14.34 26.57 24.03
CA GLY A 424 13.82 26.90 22.70
C GLY A 424 12.50 26.20 22.39
N ILE A 425 11.62 26.14 23.40
CA ILE A 425 10.26 25.62 23.28
C ILE A 425 9.31 26.78 23.62
N ALA A 426 8.40 27.10 22.71
CA ALA A 426 7.38 28.10 23.03
C ALA A 426 6.34 27.49 23.98
N ILE A 427 6.06 28.20 25.08
CA ILE A 427 5.04 27.79 26.04
C ILE A 427 3.63 27.96 25.45
N SER A 428 2.72 27.10 25.87
CA SER A 428 1.30 27.23 25.54
C SER A 428 0.72 28.54 26.11
N GLY A 429 -0.37 29.01 25.50
CA GLY A 429 -1.02 30.27 25.87
C GLY A 429 -1.35 30.39 27.36
N THR A 430 -1.39 31.64 27.80
CA THR A 430 -1.63 32.04 29.18
C THR A 430 -3.11 31.85 29.56
N PRO A 431 -3.43 31.30 30.76
CA PRO A 431 -4.82 31.01 31.17
C PRO A 431 -5.75 32.22 31.13
N GLU A 432 -7.06 31.98 31.02
CA GLU A 432 -8.07 33.03 31.15
C GLU A 432 -7.91 33.80 32.46
N ASN A 433 -8.12 35.12 32.41
CA ASN A 433 -8.02 36.04 33.57
C ASN A 433 -6.64 36.11 34.23
N PHE A 434 -5.59 35.62 33.55
CA PHE A 434 -4.23 35.74 34.02
C PHE A 434 -3.66 37.14 33.79
N VAL A 435 -3.01 37.65 34.83
CA VAL A 435 -2.29 38.91 34.83
C VAL A 435 -0.99 38.73 35.61
N ALA A 436 0.15 39.00 34.98
CA ALA A 436 1.45 38.97 35.63
C ALA A 436 2.16 40.31 35.43
N MET A 437 2.59 40.91 36.55
CA MET A 437 3.59 41.97 36.55
C MET A 437 4.91 41.42 37.04
N ILE A 438 5.96 41.53 36.21
CA ILE A 438 7.30 41.03 36.42
C ILE A 438 8.27 42.20 36.58
N LYS A 439 8.94 42.30 37.73
CA LYS A 439 10.03 43.26 37.90
C LYS A 439 11.27 42.77 37.15
N ALA A 440 11.75 43.59 36.23
CA ALA A 440 12.92 43.32 35.42
C ALA A 440 13.94 44.46 35.51
N THR A 441 15.21 44.11 35.38
CA THR A 441 16.32 45.05 35.30
C THR A 441 17.13 44.78 34.05
N ALA A 442 17.17 45.75 33.14
CA ALA A 442 18.09 45.69 32.00
C ALA A 442 19.45 46.28 32.39
N ARG A 443 20.51 45.52 32.13
CA ARG A 443 21.90 45.95 32.25
C ARG A 443 22.36 46.50 30.91
N ARG A 444 22.99 47.66 30.92
CA ARG A 444 23.59 48.28 29.73
C ARG A 444 25.10 48.41 29.89
N PRO A 445 25.83 48.63 28.79
CA PRO A 445 27.23 49.01 28.85
C PRO A 445 27.47 50.14 29.87
N GLU A 446 28.65 50.15 30.50
CA GLU A 446 29.03 51.10 31.56
C GLU A 446 28.27 50.92 32.90
N GLY A 447 27.54 49.82 33.07
CA GLY A 447 26.87 49.50 34.34
C GLY A 447 25.60 50.31 34.60
N VAL A 448 25.04 50.93 33.55
CA VAL A 448 23.75 51.61 33.62
C VAL A 448 22.63 50.57 33.77
N LYS A 449 21.78 50.76 34.77
CA LYS A 449 20.66 49.85 35.05
C LYS A 449 19.33 50.56 34.80
N HIS A 450 18.44 49.89 34.08
CA HIS A 450 17.08 50.34 33.84
C HIS A 450 16.11 49.39 34.54
N HIS A 451 15.27 49.94 35.42
CA HIS A 451 14.27 49.17 36.16
C HIS A 451 12.88 49.42 35.59
N PHE A 452 12.14 48.34 35.35
CA PHE A 452 10.78 48.39 34.80
C PHE A 452 9.96 47.16 35.21
N ASN A 453 8.64 47.30 35.10
CA ASN A 453 7.73 46.16 35.22
C ASN A 453 7.32 45.71 33.81
N LEU A 454 7.48 44.43 33.49
CA LEU A 454 6.89 43.81 32.32
C LEU A 454 5.50 43.31 32.69
N VAL A 455 4.50 43.64 31.88
CA VAL A 455 3.11 43.28 32.15
C VAL A 455 2.57 42.38 31.05
N GLU A 456 2.16 41.17 31.45
CA GLU A 456 1.38 40.27 30.61
C GLU A 456 -0.06 40.17 31.08
N MET A 457 -0.98 40.26 30.12
CA MET A 457 -2.41 40.04 30.31
C MET A 457 -2.90 39.01 29.30
N ALA A 458 -3.79 38.11 29.74
CA ALA A 458 -4.40 37.12 28.86
C ALA A 458 -5.15 37.78 27.68
N GLY A 459 -5.00 37.20 26.49
CA GLY A 459 -5.59 37.75 25.26
C GLY A 459 -7.11 37.64 25.18
N GLU A 460 -7.69 36.59 25.76
CA GLU A 460 -9.15 36.41 25.86
C GLU A 460 -9.76 37.43 26.81
N THR A 461 -9.07 37.70 27.92
CA THR A 461 -9.39 38.78 28.86
C THR A 461 -9.34 40.14 28.16
N PHE A 462 -8.38 40.38 27.26
CA PHE A 462 -8.34 41.59 26.42
C PHE A 462 -9.54 41.71 25.48
N VAL A 463 -9.88 40.66 24.73
CA VAL A 463 -11.05 40.67 23.81
C VAL A 463 -12.36 40.84 24.59
N ASN A 464 -12.59 40.04 25.62
CA ASN A 464 -13.82 40.07 26.41
C ASN A 464 -13.99 41.41 27.15
N LYS A 465 -12.90 42.03 27.60
CA LYS A 465 -12.93 43.30 28.35
C LYS A 465 -12.78 44.57 27.50
N ILE A 466 -12.49 44.47 26.20
CA ILE A 466 -12.34 45.65 25.33
C ILE A 466 -13.30 45.61 24.13
N VAL A 467 -13.47 44.46 23.49
CA VAL A 467 -14.38 44.32 22.33
C VAL A 467 -15.81 44.12 22.80
N ASN A 468 -16.02 43.21 23.74
CA ASN A 468 -17.35 42.79 24.19
C ASN A 468 -17.79 43.44 25.52
N ALA A 469 -16.99 44.35 26.07
CA ALA A 469 -17.23 44.87 27.40
C ALA A 469 -18.43 45.82 27.44
N MET A 470 -19.44 45.37 28.17
CA MET A 470 -20.62 46.16 28.51
C MET A 470 -20.49 46.62 29.96
N GLY A 471 -20.63 47.92 30.21
CA GLY A 471 -20.80 48.50 31.53
C GLY A 471 -22.07 47.99 32.19
N ARG A 472 -22.24 48.30 33.49
CA ARG A 472 -23.40 47.86 34.29
C ARG A 472 -24.75 48.36 33.73
N ASP A 473 -24.73 49.35 32.87
CA ASP A 473 -25.88 49.95 32.19
C ASP A 473 -26.13 49.37 30.77
N GLY A 474 -25.38 48.34 30.36
CA GLY A 474 -25.50 47.72 29.04
C GLY A 474 -24.90 48.55 27.90
N LYS A 475 -24.13 49.60 28.19
CA LYS A 475 -23.39 50.37 27.18
C LYS A 475 -21.96 49.86 27.08
N LEU A 476 -21.30 50.11 25.95
CA LEU A 476 -19.88 49.80 25.78
C LEU A 476 -19.04 50.48 26.86
N VAL A 477 -18.08 49.73 27.42
CA VAL A 477 -17.10 50.28 28.37
C VAL A 477 -16.25 51.36 27.69
N THR A 478 -16.18 52.53 28.33
CA THR A 478 -15.42 53.71 27.84
C THR A 478 -14.25 54.09 28.75
N SER A 479 -14.02 53.34 29.85
CA SER A 479 -12.96 53.59 30.82
C SER A 479 -12.17 52.32 31.13
N PHE A 480 -10.85 52.45 31.26
CA PHE A 480 -9.98 51.36 31.73
C PHE A 480 -10.35 50.89 33.15
N ALA A 481 -10.95 51.77 33.96
CA ALA A 481 -11.39 51.44 35.31
C ALA A 481 -12.53 50.39 35.34
N ASP A 482 -13.30 50.31 34.25
CA ASP A 482 -14.48 49.45 34.17
C ASP A 482 -14.18 48.08 33.54
N MET A 483 -12.91 47.76 33.30
CA MET A 483 -12.44 46.49 32.72
C MET A 483 -12.38 45.32 33.73
N GLY A 484 -13.21 45.32 34.78
CA GLY A 484 -13.24 44.25 35.78
C GLY A 484 -12.03 44.23 36.73
N THR A 485 -11.66 43.07 37.29
CA THR A 485 -10.58 42.97 38.29
C THR A 485 -9.18 42.86 37.65
N GLN A 486 -8.14 43.25 38.42
CA GLN A 486 -6.70 43.20 38.11
C GLN A 486 -6.18 44.12 36.99
N ALA A 487 -6.84 44.17 35.82
CA ALA A 487 -6.42 45.06 34.72
C ALA A 487 -6.48 46.55 35.09
N PRO A 488 -7.54 47.06 35.78
CA PRO A 488 -7.54 48.45 36.24
C PRO A 488 -6.45 48.77 37.26
N GLU A 489 -6.07 47.81 38.11
CA GLU A 489 -5.03 48.00 39.13
C GLU A 489 -3.67 48.24 38.47
N ILE A 490 -3.41 47.60 37.33
CA ILE A 490 -2.25 47.89 36.49
C ILE A 490 -2.40 49.24 35.82
N LEU A 491 -3.50 49.45 35.08
CA LEU A 491 -3.58 50.58 34.16
C LEU A 491 -3.75 51.93 34.88
N ASN A 492 -4.42 51.95 36.03
CA ASN A 492 -4.71 53.15 36.80
C ASN A 492 -3.70 53.44 37.93
N ASN A 493 -2.66 52.63 38.10
CA ASN A 493 -1.62 52.93 39.10
C ASN A 493 -0.83 54.22 38.74
N GLY A 494 0.00 54.68 39.68
CA GLY A 494 0.80 55.90 39.53
C GLY A 494 2.08 55.76 38.70
N ASN A 495 2.40 54.58 38.17
CA ASN A 495 3.60 54.35 37.38
C ASN A 495 3.49 54.97 35.98
N ARG A 496 4.64 55.22 35.38
CA ARG A 496 4.73 55.62 33.97
C ARG A 496 4.41 54.42 33.08
N LYS A 497 3.91 54.63 31.87
CA LYS A 497 3.45 53.53 31.00
C LYS A 497 4.16 53.56 29.66
N LEU A 498 4.51 52.37 29.17
CA LEU A 498 4.93 52.13 27.79
C LEU A 498 4.02 51.05 27.21
N PHE A 499 3.28 51.38 26.16
CA PHE A 499 2.30 50.48 25.55
C PHE A 499 2.81 49.91 24.23
N PHE A 500 2.71 48.58 24.10
CA PHE A 500 2.93 47.87 22.85
C PHE A 500 1.64 47.16 22.43
N ILE A 501 1.20 47.39 21.20
CA ILE A 501 0.06 46.70 20.59
C ILE A 501 0.61 45.62 19.65
N LEU A 502 0.39 44.36 20.00
CA LEU A 502 0.84 43.20 19.25
C LEU A 502 -0.15 42.84 18.15
N ILE A 503 0.39 42.65 16.96
CA ILE A 503 -0.33 42.26 15.76
C ILE A 503 0.26 40.93 15.27
N ASP A 504 -0.61 39.96 15.04
CA ASP A 504 -0.29 38.71 14.39
C ASP A 504 -0.57 38.82 12.88
N PRO A 505 0.46 38.72 12.02
CA PRO A 505 0.28 38.79 10.57
C PRO A 505 -0.28 37.49 9.98
N THR A 506 -0.31 36.39 10.74
CA THR A 506 -0.76 35.07 10.30
C THR A 506 -2.23 34.79 10.58
N SER A 507 -2.91 35.70 11.28
CA SER A 507 -4.34 35.59 11.55
C SER A 507 -5.15 35.69 10.26
N GLU A 508 -6.04 34.73 10.02
CA GLU A 508 -6.89 34.67 8.84
C GLU A 508 -8.38 34.67 9.21
N GLY A 509 -9.24 35.08 8.27
CA GLY A 509 -10.70 35.01 8.42
C GLY A 509 -11.23 35.73 9.66
N ARG A 510 -11.89 34.99 10.56
CA ARG A 510 -12.53 35.54 11.76
C ARG A 510 -11.53 36.16 12.74
N GLU A 511 -10.34 35.57 12.88
CA GLU A 511 -9.33 36.04 13.82
C GLU A 511 -8.73 37.38 13.37
N GLN A 512 -8.50 37.54 12.06
CA GLN A 512 -8.06 38.80 11.46
C GLN A 512 -9.08 39.93 11.73
N ALA A 513 -10.37 39.66 11.54
CA ALA A 513 -11.43 40.62 11.80
C ALA A 513 -11.50 41.01 13.29
N LEU A 514 -11.39 40.02 14.18
CA LEU A 514 -11.38 40.23 15.63
C LEU A 514 -10.17 41.08 16.07
N GLN A 515 -8.98 40.81 15.51
CA GLN A 515 -7.79 41.60 15.77
C GLN A 515 -7.99 43.07 15.35
N ALA A 516 -8.50 43.30 14.15
CA ALA A 516 -8.75 44.64 13.65
C ALA A 516 -9.79 45.40 14.50
N GLU A 517 -10.86 44.73 14.91
CA GLU A 517 -11.84 45.30 15.83
C GLU A 517 -11.22 45.62 17.19
N ALA A 518 -10.46 44.69 17.77
CA ALA A 518 -9.83 44.87 19.08
C ALA A 518 -8.84 46.04 19.11
N VAL A 519 -8.04 46.23 18.06
CA VAL A 519 -7.12 47.38 17.93
C VAL A 519 -7.89 48.69 17.84
N ASN A 520 -8.95 48.74 17.02
CA ASN A 520 -9.78 49.95 16.89
C ASN A 520 -10.53 50.28 18.19
N ARG A 521 -11.05 49.26 18.88
CA ARG A 521 -11.70 49.42 20.19
C ARG A 521 -10.72 49.89 21.26
N LEU A 522 -9.51 49.35 21.29
CA LEU A 522 -8.45 49.80 22.19
C LEU A 522 -8.11 51.27 21.94
N LYS A 523 -7.98 51.68 20.68
CA LYS A 523 -7.78 53.10 20.33
C LYS A 523 -8.94 53.96 20.84
N SER A 524 -10.19 53.54 20.63
CA SER A 524 -11.36 54.25 21.15
C SER A 524 -11.40 54.30 22.67
N LEU A 525 -10.94 53.26 23.36
CA LEU A 525 -10.84 53.25 24.81
C LEU A 525 -9.75 54.22 25.30
N MET A 526 -8.57 54.21 24.66
CA MET A 526 -7.47 55.11 25.00
C MET A 526 -7.81 56.58 24.79
N PHE A 527 -8.45 56.93 23.67
CA PHE A 527 -8.54 58.32 23.21
C PHE A 527 -9.96 58.85 23.01
N GLY A 528 -10.99 57.99 23.16
CA GLY A 528 -12.38 58.36 22.94
C GLY A 528 -12.86 59.40 23.93
N LYS A 529 -13.67 60.34 23.45
CA LYS A 529 -14.26 61.41 24.27
C LYS A 529 -15.75 61.14 24.47
N VAL A 530 -16.19 61.15 25.72
CA VAL A 530 -17.61 61.15 26.14
C VAL A 530 -17.92 62.54 26.67
N ASP A 531 -18.93 63.20 26.10
CA ASP A 531 -19.29 64.59 26.43
C ASP A 531 -18.10 65.57 26.35
N GLY A 532 -17.22 65.35 25.36
CA GLY A 532 -16.04 66.18 25.10
C GLY A 532 -14.83 65.89 25.99
N ARG A 533 -14.91 64.94 26.93
CA ARG A 533 -13.80 64.56 27.83
C ARG A 533 -13.41 63.11 27.64
N ASN A 534 -12.11 62.80 27.75
CA ASN A 534 -11.63 61.42 27.73
C ASN A 534 -11.67 60.86 29.16
N PRO A 535 -12.47 59.80 29.44
CA PRO A 535 -12.51 59.16 30.76
C PRO A 535 -11.14 58.65 31.24
N ASN A 536 -10.25 58.33 30.31
CA ASN A 536 -8.91 57.79 30.56
C ASN A 536 -7.80 58.84 30.49
N GLU A 537 -8.12 60.14 30.43
CA GLU A 537 -7.13 61.22 30.30
C GLU A 537 -6.00 61.12 31.35
N ALA A 538 -6.33 60.86 32.62
CA ALA A 538 -5.34 60.75 33.69
C ALA A 538 -4.35 59.57 33.48
N ILE A 539 -4.81 58.48 32.86
CA ILE A 539 -3.99 57.33 32.51
C ILE A 539 -3.14 57.67 31.28
N MET A 540 -3.75 58.23 30.24
CA MET A 540 -3.05 58.54 28.98
C MET A 540 -1.94 59.58 29.16
N ARG A 541 -2.09 60.53 30.08
CA ARG A 541 -1.02 61.48 30.44
C ARG A 541 0.20 60.82 31.11
N ARG A 542 0.09 59.57 31.57
CA ARG A 542 1.22 58.79 32.11
C ARG A 542 1.85 57.86 31.08
N VAL A 543 1.25 57.75 29.89
CA VAL A 543 1.81 56.97 28.78
C VAL A 543 2.91 57.79 28.14
N GLU A 544 4.16 57.36 28.31
CA GLU A 544 5.30 58.02 27.66
C GLU A 544 5.48 57.52 26.23
N GLY A 545 5.15 56.25 25.97
CA GLY A 545 5.28 55.64 24.65
C GLY A 545 4.13 54.72 24.26
N LEU A 546 3.81 54.71 22.96
CA LEU A 546 2.82 53.81 22.34
C LEU A 546 3.34 53.33 20.99
N HIS A 547 3.50 52.03 20.82
CA HIS A 547 4.06 51.41 19.62
C HIS A 547 3.35 50.11 19.22
N PHE A 548 3.67 49.58 18.06
CA PHE A 548 3.17 48.31 17.54
C PHE A 548 4.30 47.29 17.45
N ILE A 549 3.99 46.04 17.75
CA ILE A 549 4.87 44.90 17.50
C ILE A 549 4.15 43.98 16.52
N VAL A 550 4.75 43.72 15.36
CA VAL A 550 4.25 42.70 14.43
C VAL A 550 5.00 41.42 14.72
N THR A 551 4.33 40.48 15.39
CA THR A 551 4.91 39.21 15.81
C THR A 551 5.04 38.23 14.65
N LYS A 552 5.68 37.07 14.90
CA LYS A 552 5.92 36.03 13.89
C LYS A 552 6.59 36.61 12.64
N ALA A 553 7.51 37.53 12.83
CA ALA A 553 8.16 38.23 11.73
C ALA A 553 8.95 37.29 10.80
N ASP A 554 9.28 36.08 11.26
CA ASP A 554 9.85 34.99 10.45
C ASP A 554 8.91 34.52 9.32
N THR A 555 7.61 34.82 9.40
CA THR A 555 6.65 34.55 8.32
C THR A 555 6.52 35.69 7.31
N LEU A 556 7.21 36.83 7.53
CA LEU A 556 7.16 38.01 6.67
C LEU A 556 8.33 38.02 5.68
N ALA A 557 8.09 37.65 4.43
CA ALA A 557 9.11 37.67 3.37
C ALA A 557 9.72 39.06 3.11
N GLY A 558 8.98 40.14 3.38
CA GLY A 558 9.40 41.53 3.14
C GLY A 558 9.93 42.28 4.36
N GLY A 559 10.12 41.61 5.51
CA GLY A 559 10.70 42.20 6.72
C GLY A 559 9.96 43.46 7.22
N PRO A 560 10.67 44.54 7.62
CA PRO A 560 10.05 45.74 8.20
C PRO A 560 9.00 46.42 7.32
N SER A 561 9.16 46.41 5.99
CA SER A 561 8.21 47.03 5.06
C SER A 561 6.86 46.29 5.08
N GLN A 562 6.89 44.96 5.10
CA GLN A 562 5.67 44.16 5.16
C GLN A 562 4.99 44.26 6.54
N ALA A 563 5.77 44.38 7.62
CA ALA A 563 5.21 44.66 8.94
C ALA A 563 4.43 45.99 8.96
N ARG A 564 4.91 47.02 8.24
CA ARG A 564 4.16 48.28 8.07
C ARG A 564 2.84 48.07 7.34
N GLU A 565 2.84 47.29 6.25
CA GLU A 565 1.64 46.98 5.49
C GLU A 565 0.58 46.25 6.34
N VAL A 566 0.99 45.31 7.19
CA VAL A 566 0.09 44.60 8.11
C VAL A 566 -0.64 45.58 9.04
N VAL A 567 0.09 46.49 9.68
CA VAL A 567 -0.51 47.52 10.55
C VAL A 567 -1.38 48.49 9.74
N HIS A 568 -0.97 48.84 8.51
CA HIS A 568 -1.74 49.70 7.62
C HIS A 568 -3.05 49.07 7.14
N GLY A 569 -3.10 47.74 7.04
CA GLY A 569 -4.33 47.00 6.76
C GLY A 569 -5.36 47.07 7.89
N ILE A 570 -4.90 47.19 9.14
CA ILE A 570 -5.75 47.31 10.32
C ILE A 570 -6.19 48.76 10.57
N LEU A 571 -5.23 49.69 10.49
CA LEU A 571 -5.45 51.12 10.70
C LEU A 571 -5.31 51.84 9.37
N ASN A 572 -6.44 52.23 8.77
CA ASN A 572 -6.42 53.05 7.55
C ASN A 572 -5.75 54.43 7.80
N ARG A 573 -5.47 55.17 6.72
CA ARG A 573 -4.74 56.44 6.78
C ARG A 573 -5.34 57.44 7.79
N GLY A 574 -6.65 57.66 7.75
CA GLY A 574 -7.33 58.59 8.67
C GLY A 574 -7.26 58.13 10.12
N ALA A 575 -7.37 56.82 10.36
CA ALA A 575 -7.22 56.25 11.70
C ALA A 575 -5.79 56.45 12.25
N ARG A 576 -4.76 56.36 11.40
CA ARG A 576 -3.36 56.62 11.77
C ARG A 576 -3.10 58.10 12.05
N GLU A 577 -3.59 59.01 11.20
CA GLU A 577 -3.47 60.46 11.42
C GLU A 577 -4.14 60.88 12.75
N SER A 578 -5.37 60.42 12.99
CA SER A 578 -6.08 60.64 14.27
C SER A 578 -5.34 60.05 15.49
N LEU A 579 -4.64 58.91 15.32
CA LEU A 579 -3.83 58.34 16.39
C LEU A 579 -2.61 59.22 16.72
N VAL A 580 -1.94 59.76 15.70
CA VAL A 580 -0.81 60.69 15.88
C VAL A 580 -1.26 61.97 16.59
N GLU A 581 -2.38 62.56 16.15
CA GLU A 581 -2.94 63.75 16.82
C GLU A 581 -3.27 63.49 18.28
N SER A 582 -3.87 62.33 18.57
CA SER A 582 -4.19 61.93 19.94
C SER A 582 -2.91 61.73 20.78
N CYS A 583 -1.87 61.11 20.22
CA CYS A 583 -0.59 60.95 20.91
C CYS A 583 0.03 62.31 21.25
N ARG A 584 0.00 63.28 20.32
CA ARG A 584 0.47 64.66 20.57
C ARG A 584 -0.32 65.36 21.66
N GLU A 585 -1.66 65.22 21.66
CA GLU A 585 -2.54 65.81 22.69
C GLU A 585 -2.15 65.39 24.11
N TYR A 586 -1.73 64.14 24.30
CA TYR A 586 -1.35 63.58 25.61
C TYR A 586 0.16 63.55 25.87
N GLY A 587 1.01 64.01 24.93
CA GLY A 587 2.47 63.98 25.05
C GLY A 587 3.09 62.58 24.93
N ILE A 588 2.38 61.64 24.30
CA ILE A 588 2.84 60.27 24.05
C ILE A 588 3.80 60.28 22.86
N ASN A 589 4.94 59.60 22.97
CA ASN A 589 6.01 59.62 21.96
C ASN A 589 6.49 61.06 21.64
N ALA A 590 6.52 61.94 22.65
CA ALA A 590 6.97 63.32 22.46
C ALA A 590 8.42 63.37 21.96
N SER A 591 8.67 64.23 20.96
CA SER A 591 10.00 64.41 20.38
C SER A 591 10.24 65.85 19.97
N ASP A 592 11.49 66.30 20.05
CA ASP A 592 11.90 67.61 19.52
C ASP A 592 11.91 67.60 17.97
N GLU A 593 11.94 66.42 17.36
CA GLU A 593 11.88 66.23 15.91
C GLU A 593 10.42 66.08 15.46
N SER A 594 9.93 67.01 14.64
CA SER A 594 8.53 67.07 14.18
C SER A 594 8.07 65.84 13.40
N GLU A 595 9.00 65.15 12.74
CA GLU A 595 8.75 63.90 12.01
C GLU A 595 8.55 62.70 12.94
N LEU A 596 9.03 62.78 14.19
CA LEU A 596 8.90 61.72 15.20
C LEU A 596 7.81 62.03 16.24
N ASP A 597 7.51 63.31 16.45
CA ASP A 597 6.61 63.75 17.52
C ASP A 597 5.19 63.19 17.38
N GLY A 598 4.77 62.48 18.44
CA GLY A 598 3.46 61.85 18.53
C GLY A 598 3.30 60.59 17.66
N ARG A 599 4.38 60.04 17.10
CA ARG A 599 4.28 58.92 16.16
C ARG A 599 4.60 57.57 16.79
N PRO A 600 3.63 56.64 16.82
CA PRO A 600 3.92 55.24 17.10
C PRO A 600 4.96 54.67 16.12
N ARG A 601 5.75 53.70 16.58
CA ARG A 601 6.72 52.94 15.78
C ARG A 601 6.22 51.51 15.59
N ILE A 602 6.70 50.83 14.56
CA ILE A 602 6.34 49.43 14.25
C ILE A 602 7.61 48.59 14.33
N PHE A 603 7.60 47.57 15.17
CA PHE A 603 8.72 46.65 15.37
C PHE A 603 8.33 45.26 14.89
N PRO A 604 8.95 44.72 13.82
CA PRO A 604 8.85 43.28 13.56
C PRO A 604 9.52 42.53 14.72
N PHE A 605 8.93 41.42 15.13
CA PHE A 605 9.48 40.58 16.19
C PHE A 605 9.24 39.10 15.91
N SER A 606 10.30 38.30 16.02
CA SER A 606 10.22 36.86 16.21
C SER A 606 11.15 36.41 17.33
N LEU A 607 10.76 35.34 18.03
CA LEU A 607 11.65 34.65 18.96
C LEU A 607 12.85 34.01 18.23
N GLY A 608 12.70 33.76 16.94
CA GLY A 608 13.68 33.08 16.11
C GLY A 608 12.98 32.26 15.04
N ARG A 609 13.64 31.21 14.57
CA ARG A 609 13.05 30.34 13.54
C ARG A 609 12.29 29.20 14.20
N PHE A 610 10.98 29.18 14.05
CA PHE A 610 10.14 28.10 14.55
C PHE A 610 10.13 26.90 13.59
N ASN A 611 9.89 25.73 14.16
CA ASN A 611 9.83 24.45 13.49
C ASN A 611 8.68 23.59 14.09
N VAL A 612 8.62 22.32 13.69
CA VAL A 612 7.63 21.33 14.14
C VAL A 612 7.50 21.32 15.66
N GLY A 613 6.26 21.22 16.16
CA GLY A 613 5.99 21.10 17.60
C GLY A 613 6.25 22.36 18.43
N ASN A 614 6.25 23.55 17.82
CA ASN A 614 6.57 24.84 18.48
C ASN A 614 8.00 24.91 19.06
N ILE A 615 8.90 24.12 18.50
CA ILE A 615 10.34 24.18 18.79
C ILE A 615 10.95 25.29 17.95
N TYR A 616 11.86 26.07 18.52
CA TYR A 616 12.51 27.15 17.79
C TYR A 616 13.99 27.27 18.14
N THR A 617 14.71 27.89 17.22
CA THR A 617 16.10 28.34 17.43
C THR A 617 16.08 29.82 17.74
N TYR A 618 16.44 30.17 18.98
CA TYR A 618 16.37 31.54 19.50
C TYR A 618 17.28 32.49 18.74
N ASN A 619 16.75 33.67 18.38
CA ASN A 619 17.51 34.78 17.83
C ASN A 619 17.28 36.04 18.68
N PRO A 620 18.32 36.58 19.36
CA PRO A 620 18.16 37.72 20.26
C PRO A 620 17.93 39.06 19.54
N ALA A 621 18.16 39.16 18.22
CA ALA A 621 18.21 40.45 17.50
C ALA A 621 16.96 41.32 17.68
N ASP A 622 15.75 40.73 17.64
CA ASP A 622 14.52 41.49 17.82
C ASP A 622 14.27 41.84 19.31
N SER A 623 14.75 40.99 20.22
CA SER A 623 14.72 41.24 21.66
C SER A 623 15.67 42.39 22.04
N ASP A 624 16.84 42.47 21.41
CA ASP A 624 17.80 43.58 21.55
C ASP A 624 17.15 44.92 21.16
N VAL A 625 16.49 44.96 19.99
CA VAL A 625 15.79 46.17 19.51
C VAL A 625 14.69 46.58 20.49
N LEU A 626 13.86 45.64 20.93
CA LEU A 626 12.77 45.95 21.85
C LEU A 626 13.28 46.39 23.23
N LEU A 627 14.33 45.75 23.74
CA LEU A 627 15.00 46.14 24.97
C LEU A 627 15.59 47.55 24.86
N ASN A 628 16.13 47.91 23.69
CA ASN A 628 16.59 49.26 23.41
C ASN A 628 15.49 50.30 23.57
N VAL A 629 14.34 50.04 22.95
CA VAL A 629 13.18 50.92 23.03
C VAL A 629 12.70 51.03 24.48
N ILE A 630 12.55 49.92 25.22
CA ILE A 630 12.14 49.95 26.63
C ILE A 630 13.10 50.82 27.47
N CYS A 631 14.40 50.72 27.23
CA CYS A 631 15.40 51.51 27.94
C CYS A 631 15.26 53.03 27.69
N ASP A 632 14.83 53.43 26.49
CA ASP A 632 14.62 54.84 26.15
C ASP A 632 13.48 55.49 26.95
N TYR A 633 12.53 54.68 27.44
CA TYR A 633 11.36 55.11 28.23
C TYR A 633 11.46 54.79 29.73
N THR A 634 12.62 54.34 30.20
CA THR A 634 12.81 53.96 31.62
C THR A 634 13.83 54.86 32.29
N ALA A 635 13.64 55.08 33.60
CA ALA A 635 14.62 55.79 34.40
C ALA A 635 15.85 54.89 34.59
N TYR A 636 17.04 55.47 34.56
CA TYR A 636 18.28 54.74 34.76
C TYR A 636 18.95 55.12 36.08
N GLU A 637 19.57 54.13 36.73
CA GLU A 637 20.54 54.35 37.79
C GLU A 637 21.94 54.36 37.18
N ARG A 638 22.72 55.42 37.43
CA ARG A 638 24.12 55.54 36.98
C ARG A 638 25.04 55.63 38.18
N LYS A 639 26.16 54.89 38.16
CA LYS A 639 27.35 55.33 38.90
C LYS A 639 27.99 56.47 38.10
N GLY A 640 27.75 57.71 38.52
CA GLY A 640 28.38 58.90 37.95
C GLY A 640 27.64 59.50 36.74
N SER A 641 27.43 60.81 36.81
CA SER A 641 26.41 61.58 36.08
C SER A 641 26.69 61.84 34.58
N PHE A 642 25.66 62.37 33.89
CA PHE A 642 25.68 63.08 32.60
C PHE A 642 25.86 62.27 31.30
N LEU A 643 24.77 61.97 30.59
CA LEU A 643 24.58 62.20 29.14
C LEU A 643 23.34 61.45 28.60
N ARG A 644 22.18 62.11 28.71
CA ARG A 644 20.87 61.70 28.16
C ARG A 644 20.76 61.86 26.62
N LYS A 645 21.86 62.06 25.88
CA LYS A 645 21.79 62.70 24.54
C LYS A 645 22.38 61.95 23.33
N LEU A 646 22.64 60.64 23.37
CA LEU A 646 23.35 59.99 22.26
C LEU A 646 22.83 58.62 21.79
N ARG A 647 21.52 58.34 21.85
CA ARG A 647 20.99 57.05 21.36
C ARG A 647 19.79 57.08 20.42
N GLN A 648 19.40 58.25 19.92
CA GLN A 648 18.27 58.39 19.00
C GLN A 648 18.58 58.02 17.52
N PHE A 649 19.75 57.41 17.23
CA PHE A 649 20.29 57.36 15.87
C PHE A 649 19.95 56.10 15.03
N MET A 650 19.28 55.07 15.58
CA MET A 650 19.16 53.76 14.90
C MET A 650 17.74 53.17 14.85
N THR A 651 16.70 53.98 14.71
CA THR A 651 15.34 53.46 14.41
C THR A 651 14.62 54.35 13.40
N THR A 652 14.29 53.79 12.25
CA THR A 652 13.64 54.49 11.13
C THR A 652 12.22 54.94 11.50
N PRO A 653 11.87 56.23 11.33
CA PRO A 653 10.52 56.77 11.50
C PRO A 653 9.48 56.11 10.59
N ILE A 654 8.20 56.20 10.97
CA ILE A 654 7.07 55.91 10.07
C ILE A 654 6.83 57.12 9.15
N PHE A 655 7.60 57.13 8.06
CA PHE A 655 7.12 57.28 6.69
C PHE A 655 7.91 56.33 5.78
#